data_AF-A0A370B2H3-F1
#
_entry.id   AF-A0A370B2H3-F1
#
_cell.length_a   1.000
_cell.length_b   1.000
_cell.length_c   1.000
_cell.angle_alpha   90.00
_cell.angle_beta   90.00
_cell.angle_gamma   90.00
#
_symmetry.space_group_name_H-M   'P 1'
#
loop_
_entity.id
_entity.type
_entity.pdbx_description
1 polymer ?
#
loop_
_entity_poly.entity_id
_entity_poly.type
_entity_poly.pdbx_seq_one_letter_code
_entity_poly.pdbx_strand_id
1 'polypeptide(L)'
;MLVHGVGGATPQQMLDDPRAVRITGDETAAVYRRPDDVDAELHPERDRDRDGPIPEAYCWSHLTSGNGSRALWLLLLPFMVVNLAHWMRPVTKGLSKSQRLYGVLVRLVALTLTVLLTAAACEVALDLTAWQCAGSAECVAHRSWLGFLSAERQGWWSQPGRRLALAATVPTALVGFLWYLSNRTWSAYEAQRPPGDEKPSVRIRPTTPDVPTPADAPMPPDAPTPPDAPAAPGADTVRPALGRPGFWYGRRLVARLRAAHTAAGFLTVAAALTVAAADQDRRTGSGPLSAVGTLLQAALVCCAAVVVWVVCGRGRSERRRDGSLDGLLTARLPEVSLVLLALAVGYAGWSRPEWVSGGAAPGTLVFRVLALAQVVFIVALVVIARRLYRRVPQPRTAMRGLAGPAVAMLACALGGVMTGGVAQRVADWLDGDATPGMDGGVIPGPPVLLSWQASVIPVLIVLLLIPAGTLALRTERAARALVPVVEREYGPVRGDTLRSRQVAGARARAALTDAVPRLVGVVSGASLLLGAAAVAGSWLSGEVPGQAARGTDSFVESVADTAQAVGSWLIGLGFVLFVTWGRRAYRDPAARRTIGILWDVGTFWPRAAHPFAPPCYAERAVPDLTWRIVAWTRRTGGRLVLSGHSQGSVLAAAAVWQLPAATRHRVALLTYGSPLERLYGRWFPAYFGGGQLERLSAELHCWRNLWRATDPIGGPVRVSAHGDRPEVDRGPLTDPSAYSRTVEHPLPEPILGHSDYQADPVFAEERAALLDRLPPPLLPPQRDDRRAQDSSGRSSA
;
A
#
# COMPACT_ATOMS: atom_id res chain seq x y z
N MET A 1 -2.31 -21.80 16.84
CA MET A 1 -1.42 -20.74 16.33
C MET A 1 -2.13 -19.39 16.38
N LEU A 2 -1.53 -18.43 17.06
CA LEU A 2 -2.01 -17.06 17.27
C LEU A 2 -1.31 -16.12 16.29
N VAL A 3 -2.08 -15.23 15.66
CA VAL A 3 -1.61 -14.19 14.75
C VAL A 3 -2.16 -12.86 15.24
N HIS A 4 -1.28 -11.99 15.71
CA HIS A 4 -1.67 -10.71 16.30
C HIS A 4 -2.09 -9.67 15.26
N GLY A 5 -2.81 -8.65 15.72
CA GLY A 5 -3.18 -7.46 14.95
C GLY A 5 -2.09 -6.38 14.88
N VAL A 6 -2.45 -5.19 14.42
CA VAL A 6 -1.55 -4.02 14.37
C VAL A 6 -1.17 -3.57 15.78
N GLY A 7 0.09 -3.15 15.99
CA GLY A 7 0.48 -2.46 17.22
C GLY A 7 1.67 -3.04 17.98
N GLY A 8 2.38 -4.01 17.39
CA GLY A 8 3.64 -4.47 17.94
C GLY A 8 3.52 -5.47 19.09
N ALA A 9 2.46 -6.30 19.10
CA ALA A 9 2.30 -7.34 20.10
C ALA A 9 3.58 -8.21 20.15
N THR A 10 4.09 -8.41 21.35
CA THR A 10 5.29 -9.22 21.55
C THR A 10 4.90 -10.70 21.64
N PRO A 11 5.82 -11.63 21.32
CA PRO A 11 5.55 -13.05 21.52
C PRO A 11 5.20 -13.35 22.98
N GLN A 12 5.77 -12.61 23.93
CA GLN A 12 5.45 -12.74 25.36
C GLN A 12 4.00 -12.40 25.68
N GLN A 13 3.47 -11.31 25.11
CA GLN A 13 2.08 -10.93 25.28
C GLN A 13 1.13 -11.94 24.63
N MET A 14 1.49 -12.45 23.45
CA MET A 14 0.65 -13.42 22.73
C MET A 14 0.59 -14.78 23.43
N LEU A 15 1.72 -15.22 23.99
CA LEU A 15 1.84 -16.51 24.66
C LEU A 15 1.58 -16.41 26.16
N ASP A 16 1.39 -15.22 26.72
CA ASP A 16 1.30 -14.96 28.16
C ASP A 16 2.47 -15.61 28.93
N ASP A 17 3.69 -15.49 28.38
CA ASP A 17 4.91 -16.04 28.97
C ASP A 17 6.11 -15.12 28.66
N PRO A 18 6.84 -14.61 29.67
CA PRO A 18 7.99 -13.72 29.45
C PRO A 18 9.16 -14.40 28.72
N ARG A 19 9.24 -15.74 28.71
CA ARG A 19 10.38 -16.52 28.22
C ARG A 19 10.18 -17.09 26.81
N ALA A 20 9.35 -16.46 25.98
CA ALA A 20 9.06 -16.95 24.63
C ALA A 20 10.33 -17.26 23.80
N VAL A 21 10.39 -18.47 23.22
CA VAL A 21 11.53 -19.01 22.46
C VAL A 21 11.21 -19.00 20.97
N ARG A 22 12.14 -18.51 20.14
CA ARG A 22 12.02 -18.51 18.68
C ARG A 22 12.26 -19.92 18.12
N ILE A 23 11.26 -20.48 17.44
CA ILE A 23 11.31 -21.82 16.84
C ILE A 23 11.84 -21.76 15.40
N THR A 24 11.38 -20.78 14.62
CA THR A 24 11.78 -20.61 13.21
C THR A 24 11.52 -19.18 12.75
N GLY A 25 12.22 -18.75 11.69
CA GLY A 25 12.16 -17.39 11.15
C GLY A 25 13.39 -16.58 11.51
N ASP A 26 13.28 -15.26 11.39
CA ASP A 26 14.38 -14.33 11.64
C ASP A 26 14.00 -13.23 12.64
N GLU A 27 14.76 -12.14 12.70
CA GLU A 27 14.48 -11.01 13.59
C GLU A 27 13.27 -10.17 13.17
N THR A 28 12.81 -10.33 11.93
CA THR A 28 11.73 -9.52 11.35
C THR A 28 10.37 -10.22 11.34
N ALA A 29 10.34 -11.53 11.14
CA ALA A 29 9.14 -12.36 11.30
C ALA A 29 9.52 -13.77 11.72
N ALA A 30 8.85 -14.28 12.76
CA ALA A 30 9.18 -15.58 13.34
C ALA A 30 8.01 -16.22 14.10
N VAL A 31 8.13 -17.54 14.28
CA VAL A 31 7.24 -18.35 15.12
C VAL A 31 7.89 -18.57 16.48
N TYR A 32 7.12 -18.36 17.53
CA TYR A 32 7.54 -18.51 18.92
C TYR A 32 6.65 -19.51 19.67
N ARG A 33 7.23 -20.14 20.68
CA ARG A 33 6.55 -21.01 21.66
C ARG A 33 6.99 -20.67 23.08
N ARG A 34 6.28 -21.20 24.06
CA ARG A 34 6.75 -21.19 25.46
C ARG A 34 7.94 -22.16 25.59
N PRO A 35 8.87 -21.96 26.54
CA PRO A 35 10.02 -22.86 26.74
C PRO A 35 9.62 -24.33 26.88
N ASP A 36 8.54 -24.58 27.62
CA ASP A 36 8.06 -25.93 27.92
C ASP A 36 7.48 -26.65 26.68
N ASP A 37 7.21 -25.90 25.60
CA ASP A 37 6.58 -26.37 24.38
C ASP A 37 7.56 -26.51 23.20
N VAL A 38 8.84 -26.19 23.39
CA VAL A 38 9.84 -26.16 22.30
C VAL A 38 9.96 -27.53 21.66
N ASP A 39 10.08 -28.59 22.47
CA ASP A 39 10.32 -29.96 22.02
C ASP A 39 9.04 -30.79 21.85
N ALA A 40 7.86 -30.15 21.86
CA ALA A 40 6.58 -30.84 21.76
C ALA A 40 6.40 -31.67 20.47
N GLU A 41 7.15 -31.34 19.40
CA GLU A 41 7.18 -32.14 18.17
C GLU A 41 8.08 -33.39 18.27
N LEU A 42 9.05 -33.38 19.18
CA LEU A 42 10.02 -34.46 19.39
C LEU A 42 9.54 -35.47 20.44
N HIS A 43 8.70 -35.01 21.39
CA HIS A 43 8.18 -35.81 22.50
C HIS A 43 6.65 -35.83 22.58
N PRO A 44 5.94 -36.26 21.52
CA PRO A 44 4.48 -36.25 21.48
C PRO A 44 3.82 -37.09 22.59
N GLU A 45 4.54 -38.06 23.16
CA GLU A 45 4.11 -38.85 24.32
C GLU A 45 3.96 -38.04 25.61
N ARG A 46 4.76 -36.99 25.82
CA ARG A 46 4.67 -36.13 27.02
C ARG A 46 3.44 -35.23 26.99
N ASP A 47 2.98 -34.90 25.79
CA ASP A 47 1.83 -34.03 25.56
C ASP A 47 0.51 -34.80 25.36
N ARG A 48 0.52 -36.15 25.45
CA ARG A 48 -0.70 -36.97 25.30
C ARG A 48 -1.73 -36.72 26.40
N ASP A 49 -1.27 -36.53 27.63
CA ASP A 49 -2.12 -36.36 28.82
C ASP A 49 -2.28 -34.87 29.21
N ARG A 50 -1.88 -33.96 28.33
CA ARG A 50 -1.89 -32.52 28.59
C ARG A 50 -3.28 -31.92 28.41
N ASP A 51 -3.68 -31.09 29.37
CA ASP A 51 -4.86 -30.24 29.24
C ASP A 51 -4.61 -29.08 28.25
N GLY A 52 -5.08 -29.27 27.01
CA GLY A 52 -5.21 -28.22 26.01
C GLY A 52 -4.13 -28.18 24.92
N PRO A 53 -4.32 -27.32 23.90
CA PRO A 53 -3.44 -27.26 22.74
C PRO A 53 -2.12 -26.53 23.03
N ILE A 54 -1.06 -26.90 22.30
CA ILE A 54 0.21 -26.18 22.34
C ILE A 54 0.06 -24.79 21.67
N PRO A 55 0.25 -23.69 22.42
CA PRO A 55 0.16 -22.35 21.85
C PRO A 55 1.42 -22.01 21.04
N GLU A 56 1.20 -21.50 19.83
CA GLU A 56 2.26 -20.92 18.99
C GLU A 56 1.89 -19.49 18.63
N ALA A 57 2.85 -18.58 18.67
CA ALA A 57 2.66 -17.20 18.25
C ALA A 57 3.46 -16.92 16.97
N TYR A 58 2.79 -16.43 15.94
CA TYR A 58 3.46 -15.87 14.76
C TYR A 58 3.56 -14.35 14.90
N CYS A 59 4.77 -13.85 15.09
CA CYS A 59 5.06 -12.43 15.27
C CYS A 59 5.60 -11.83 13.98
N TRP A 60 4.90 -10.80 13.48
CA TRP A 60 5.22 -10.12 12.22
C TRP A 60 5.36 -8.60 12.39
N SER A 61 5.29 -8.12 13.63
CA SER A 61 5.33 -6.69 13.99
C SER A 61 6.51 -5.94 13.38
N HIS A 62 7.68 -6.56 13.28
CA HIS A 62 8.88 -5.92 12.74
C HIS A 62 8.83 -5.73 11.21
N LEU A 63 7.93 -6.41 10.49
CA LEU A 63 7.71 -6.16 9.05
C LEU A 63 7.09 -4.79 8.76
N THR A 64 6.28 -4.26 9.68
CA THR A 64 5.66 -2.94 9.54
C THR A 64 6.26 -1.89 10.48
N SER A 65 6.80 -2.31 11.62
CA SER A 65 7.27 -1.41 12.71
C SER A 65 8.76 -1.37 12.99
N GLY A 66 9.57 -2.21 12.34
CA GLY A 66 10.99 -2.36 12.67
C GLY A 66 11.95 -1.28 12.17
N ASN A 67 11.56 -0.36 11.28
CA ASN A 67 12.50 0.59 10.68
C ASN A 67 12.15 2.06 10.96
N GLY A 68 13.13 2.79 11.52
CA GLY A 68 13.09 4.24 11.73
C GLY A 68 12.89 5.08 10.47
N SER A 69 12.83 4.46 9.29
CA SER A 69 12.56 5.10 8.00
C SER A 69 11.08 5.46 7.76
N ARG A 70 10.18 5.29 8.74
CA ARG A 70 8.74 5.67 8.64
C ARG A 70 8.51 7.15 8.30
N ALA A 71 9.38 8.05 8.75
CA ALA A 71 9.31 9.45 8.34
C ALA A 71 9.54 9.63 6.84
N LEU A 72 10.49 8.88 6.27
CA LEU A 72 10.77 8.87 4.83
C LEU A 72 9.59 8.28 4.03
N TRP A 73 8.90 7.31 4.62
CA TRP A 73 7.75 6.66 4.00
C TRP A 73 6.52 7.58 3.86
N LEU A 74 6.42 8.66 4.65
CA LEU A 74 5.34 9.65 4.49
C LEU A 74 5.44 10.38 3.14
N LEU A 75 6.65 10.61 2.60
CA LEU A 75 6.84 11.15 1.24
C LEU A 75 6.30 10.21 0.15
N LEU A 76 6.19 8.92 0.46
CA LEU A 76 5.73 7.88 -0.45
C LEU A 76 4.24 7.54 -0.24
N LEU A 77 3.54 8.32 0.60
CA LEU A 77 2.12 8.13 0.89
C LEU A 77 1.24 8.21 -0.38
N PRO A 78 1.40 9.17 -1.31
CA PRO A 78 0.64 9.17 -2.57
C PRO A 78 0.81 7.86 -3.36
N PHE A 79 2.03 7.31 -3.37
CA PHE A 79 2.34 6.07 -4.07
C PHE A 79 1.70 4.84 -3.43
N MET A 80 1.64 4.80 -2.09
CA MET A 80 0.90 3.77 -1.35
C MET A 80 -0.60 3.85 -1.65
N VAL A 81 -1.18 5.06 -1.61
CA VAL A 81 -2.62 5.29 -1.80
C VAL A 81 -3.05 4.92 -3.23
N VAL A 82 -2.30 5.31 -4.27
CA VAL A 82 -2.63 4.90 -5.65
C VAL A 82 -2.44 3.40 -5.86
N ASN A 83 -1.46 2.76 -5.19
CA ASN A 83 -1.31 1.32 -5.23
C ASN A 83 -2.53 0.61 -4.60
N LEU A 84 -3.04 1.14 -3.50
CA LEU A 84 -4.25 0.64 -2.84
C LEU A 84 -5.48 0.72 -3.75
N ALA A 85 -5.62 1.82 -4.50
CA ALA A 85 -6.73 2.02 -5.44
C ALA A 85 -6.84 0.89 -6.48
N HIS A 86 -5.73 0.28 -6.89
CA HIS A 86 -5.73 -0.87 -7.80
C HIS A 86 -6.53 -2.07 -7.25
N TRP A 87 -6.42 -2.29 -5.94
CA TRP A 87 -7.03 -3.41 -5.23
C TRP A 87 -8.49 -3.12 -4.85
N MET A 88 -8.93 -1.87 -4.87
CA MET A 88 -10.31 -1.46 -4.56
C MET A 88 -11.29 -1.64 -5.73
N ARG A 89 -10.91 -2.43 -6.74
CA ARG A 89 -11.76 -2.69 -7.91
C ARG A 89 -13.04 -3.45 -7.52
N PRO A 90 -14.19 -3.17 -8.18
CA PRO A 90 -15.39 -3.98 -8.02
C PRO A 90 -15.20 -5.43 -8.48
N VAL A 91 -16.09 -6.33 -8.02
CA VAL A 91 -16.12 -7.73 -8.47
C VAL A 91 -16.46 -7.80 -9.96
N THR A 92 -15.85 -8.75 -10.67
CA THR A 92 -16.11 -8.95 -12.10
C THR A 92 -16.50 -10.40 -12.39
N LYS A 93 -17.44 -10.60 -13.31
CA LYS A 93 -17.75 -11.87 -13.96
C LYS A 93 -17.63 -11.65 -15.47
N GLY A 94 -16.73 -12.36 -16.15
CA GLY A 94 -16.60 -12.33 -17.62
C GLY A 94 -16.06 -11.04 -18.27
N LEU A 95 -15.59 -10.03 -17.52
CA LEU A 95 -15.12 -8.73 -18.06
C LEU A 95 -13.61 -8.52 -17.94
N SER A 96 -12.81 -9.44 -18.48
CA SER A 96 -11.34 -9.37 -18.45
C SER A 96 -10.78 -8.07 -19.04
N LYS A 97 -11.39 -7.56 -20.13
CA LYS A 97 -10.99 -6.30 -20.78
C LYS A 97 -11.19 -5.09 -19.88
N SER A 98 -12.37 -4.95 -19.24
CA SER A 98 -12.66 -3.82 -18.35
C SER A 98 -11.82 -3.86 -17.07
N GLN A 99 -11.56 -5.05 -16.53
CA GLN A 99 -10.62 -5.23 -15.41
C GLN A 99 -9.20 -4.82 -15.80
N ARG A 100 -8.74 -5.20 -17.00
CA ARG A 100 -7.44 -4.80 -17.52
C ARG A 100 -7.36 -3.28 -17.68
N LEU A 101 -8.38 -2.67 -18.30
CA LEU A 101 -8.45 -1.23 -18.48
C LEU A 101 -8.43 -0.48 -17.15
N TYR A 102 -9.19 -0.93 -16.15
CA TYR A 102 -9.13 -0.38 -14.80
C TYR A 102 -7.70 -0.41 -14.24
N GLY A 103 -7.02 -1.56 -14.34
CA GLY A 103 -5.64 -1.70 -13.91
C GLY A 103 -4.66 -0.79 -14.65
N VAL A 104 -4.84 -0.61 -15.96
CA VAL A 104 -4.04 0.31 -16.78
C VAL A 104 -4.27 1.77 -16.36
N LEU A 105 -5.51 2.20 -16.18
CA LEU A 105 -5.83 3.56 -15.76
C LEU A 105 -5.20 3.90 -14.40
N VAL A 106 -5.29 3.00 -13.40
CA VAL A 106 -4.64 3.22 -12.10
C VAL A 106 -3.11 3.30 -12.24
N ARG A 107 -2.50 2.53 -13.14
CA ARG A 107 -1.05 2.61 -13.41
C ARG A 107 -0.65 3.90 -14.13
N LEU A 108 -1.50 4.41 -15.02
CA LEU A 108 -1.27 5.71 -15.66
C LEU A 108 -1.35 6.83 -14.61
N VAL A 109 -2.32 6.79 -13.69
CA VAL A 109 -2.35 7.70 -12.53
C VAL A 109 -1.10 7.56 -11.67
N ALA A 110 -0.64 6.33 -11.42
CA ALA A 110 0.61 6.09 -10.70
C ALA A 110 1.83 6.68 -11.43
N LEU A 111 1.89 6.57 -12.76
CA LEU A 111 2.95 7.16 -13.57
C LEU A 111 2.92 8.69 -13.49
N THR A 112 1.75 9.32 -13.58
CA THR A 112 1.65 10.79 -13.45
C THR A 112 2.11 11.28 -12.08
N LEU A 113 1.92 10.51 -11.00
CA LEU A 113 2.44 10.86 -9.67
C LEU A 113 3.97 10.80 -9.61
N THR A 114 4.62 9.87 -10.32
CA THR A 114 6.09 9.83 -10.43
C THR A 114 6.62 11.04 -11.21
N VAL A 115 5.97 11.36 -12.34
CA VAL A 115 6.33 12.52 -13.16
C VAL A 115 6.09 13.81 -12.36
N LEU A 116 4.97 13.93 -11.64
CA LEU A 116 4.65 15.08 -10.81
C LEU A 116 5.70 15.31 -9.71
N LEU A 117 6.11 14.27 -8.98
CA LEU A 117 7.15 14.39 -7.96
C LEU A 117 8.48 14.85 -8.58
N THR A 118 8.87 14.27 -9.72
CA THR A 118 10.14 14.61 -10.38
C THR A 118 10.09 16.01 -10.99
N ALA A 119 8.97 16.38 -11.60
CA ALA A 119 8.74 17.72 -12.14
C ALA A 119 8.76 18.77 -11.04
N ALA A 120 8.21 18.49 -9.86
CA ALA A 120 8.29 19.40 -8.71
C ALA A 120 9.71 19.55 -8.15
N ALA A 121 10.51 18.48 -8.17
CA ALA A 121 11.93 18.59 -7.84
C ALA A 121 12.71 19.40 -8.91
N CYS A 122 12.34 19.27 -10.18
CA CYS A 122 12.87 20.11 -11.26
C CYS A 122 12.44 21.57 -11.10
N GLU A 123 11.19 21.83 -10.74
CA GLU A 123 10.67 23.17 -10.48
C GLU A 123 11.49 23.87 -9.38
N VAL A 124 11.69 23.20 -8.25
CA VAL A 124 12.49 23.74 -7.13
C VAL A 124 13.95 23.97 -7.52
N ALA A 125 14.61 22.97 -8.10
CA ALA A 125 16.05 23.02 -8.35
C ALA A 125 16.41 23.80 -9.63
N LEU A 126 15.74 23.50 -10.74
CA LEU A 126 16.03 24.05 -12.07
C LEU A 126 15.38 25.43 -12.25
N ASP A 127 14.09 25.58 -11.97
CA ASP A 127 13.38 26.84 -12.23
C ASP A 127 13.62 27.86 -11.11
N LEU A 128 13.07 27.62 -9.92
CA LEU A 128 13.13 28.60 -8.82
C LEU A 128 14.56 28.95 -8.40
N THR A 129 15.42 27.94 -8.22
CA THR A 129 16.78 28.14 -7.70
C THR A 129 17.77 28.54 -8.79
N ALA A 130 17.91 27.72 -9.84
CA ALA A 130 18.97 27.89 -10.84
C ALA A 130 18.62 28.85 -11.98
N TRP A 131 17.35 28.95 -12.37
CA TRP A 131 16.91 29.84 -13.44
C TRP A 131 16.56 31.23 -12.91
N GLN A 132 15.60 31.31 -11.98
CA GLN A 132 15.04 32.55 -11.46
C GLN A 132 15.98 33.21 -10.43
N CYS A 133 16.20 32.58 -9.27
CA CYS A 133 16.98 33.22 -8.20
C CYS A 133 18.44 33.45 -8.58
N ALA A 134 19.17 32.43 -9.09
CA ALA A 134 20.56 32.63 -9.53
C ALA A 134 20.70 33.57 -10.74
N GLY A 135 19.61 33.81 -11.48
CA GLY A 135 19.53 34.81 -12.55
C GLY A 135 19.24 36.23 -12.06
N SER A 136 18.83 36.41 -10.80
CA SER A 136 18.47 37.69 -10.19
C SER A 136 19.54 38.14 -9.20
N ALA A 137 20.15 39.30 -9.47
CA ALA A 137 21.15 39.92 -8.59
C ALA A 137 20.60 40.17 -7.18
N GLU A 138 19.37 40.68 -7.10
CA GLU A 138 18.66 40.96 -5.87
C GLU A 138 18.39 39.68 -5.06
N CYS A 139 18.01 38.58 -5.72
CA CYS A 139 17.81 37.30 -5.03
C CYS A 139 19.13 36.73 -4.46
N VAL A 140 20.22 36.84 -5.22
CA VAL A 140 21.53 36.31 -4.80
C VAL A 140 22.20 37.17 -3.73
N ALA A 141 21.91 38.47 -3.67
CA ALA A 141 22.53 39.41 -2.72
C ALA A 141 22.46 38.92 -1.26
N HIS A 142 21.35 38.28 -0.88
CA HIS A 142 21.12 37.73 0.46
C HIS A 142 21.46 36.24 0.60
N ARG A 143 22.01 35.61 -0.44
CA ARG A 143 22.19 34.15 -0.55
C ARG A 143 23.59 33.81 -1.07
N SER A 144 24.59 34.03 -0.21
CA SER A 144 26.03 33.87 -0.54
C SER A 144 26.41 32.50 -1.12
N TRP A 145 25.69 31.43 -0.74
CA TRP A 145 25.88 30.06 -1.25
C TRP A 145 25.53 29.90 -2.73
N LEU A 146 24.69 30.78 -3.30
CA LEU A 146 24.38 30.85 -4.74
C LEU A 146 25.34 31.75 -5.52
N GLY A 147 26.24 32.47 -4.84
CA GLY A 147 27.08 33.50 -5.46
C GLY A 147 27.90 33.00 -6.65
N PHE A 148 28.37 31.75 -6.64
CA PHE A 148 29.13 31.17 -7.76
C PHE A 148 28.29 30.89 -9.02
N LEU A 149 26.96 30.80 -8.87
CA LEU A 149 26.00 30.66 -9.96
C LEU A 149 25.48 32.02 -10.47
N SER A 150 25.78 33.11 -9.76
CA SER A 150 25.25 34.45 -10.10
C SER A 150 25.57 34.84 -11.53
N ALA A 151 24.55 35.33 -12.24
CA ALA A 151 24.70 35.91 -13.57
C ALA A 151 25.73 37.06 -13.59
N GLU A 152 25.80 37.87 -12.53
CA GLU A 152 26.67 39.06 -12.45
C GLU A 152 28.16 38.74 -12.39
N ARG A 153 28.54 37.59 -11.82
CA ARG A 153 29.96 37.23 -11.66
C ARG A 153 30.64 36.81 -12.97
N GLN A 154 29.88 36.62 -14.05
CA GLN A 154 30.36 36.19 -15.37
C GLN A 154 31.32 34.97 -15.36
N GLY A 155 31.23 34.14 -14.32
CA GLY A 155 32.08 32.95 -14.15
C GLY A 155 31.63 31.77 -14.99
N TRP A 156 32.40 30.67 -14.97
CA TRP A 156 32.05 29.45 -15.74
C TRP A 156 30.61 28.96 -15.50
N TRP A 157 30.13 29.06 -14.26
CA TRP A 157 28.80 28.60 -13.84
C TRP A 157 27.70 29.66 -13.97
N SER A 158 27.97 30.88 -14.45
CA SER A 158 26.97 31.93 -14.59
C SER A 158 26.00 31.71 -15.77
N GLN A 159 26.41 30.94 -16.78
CA GLN A 159 25.57 30.65 -17.94
C GLN A 159 24.35 29.80 -17.55
N PRO A 160 23.12 30.17 -17.98
CA PRO A 160 21.89 29.46 -17.60
C PRO A 160 21.96 27.96 -17.82
N GLY A 161 22.46 27.53 -18.99
CA GLY A 161 22.59 26.12 -19.34
C GLY A 161 23.44 25.30 -18.36
N ARG A 162 24.53 25.87 -17.85
CA ARG A 162 25.43 25.22 -16.90
C ARG A 162 24.85 25.20 -15.48
N ARG A 163 24.13 26.26 -15.09
CA ARG A 163 23.36 26.29 -13.84
C ARG A 163 22.33 25.16 -13.82
N LEU A 164 21.56 25.03 -14.89
CA LEU A 164 20.56 23.98 -15.06
C LEU A 164 21.19 22.58 -15.02
N ALA A 165 22.30 22.38 -15.74
CA ALA A 165 23.05 21.13 -15.73
C ALA A 165 23.50 20.70 -14.31
N LEU A 166 24.02 21.65 -13.52
CA LEU A 166 24.40 21.38 -12.13
C LEU A 166 23.17 21.09 -11.26
N ALA A 167 22.13 21.91 -11.37
CA ALA A 167 20.93 21.77 -10.57
C ALA A 167 20.15 20.47 -10.85
N ALA A 168 20.31 19.89 -12.05
CA ALA A 168 19.72 18.60 -12.42
C ALA A 168 20.21 17.42 -11.56
N THR A 169 21.34 17.58 -10.87
CA THR A 169 21.83 16.57 -9.91
C THR A 169 20.82 16.26 -8.80
N VAL A 170 20.07 17.26 -8.33
CA VAL A 170 19.08 17.12 -7.25
C VAL A 170 17.91 16.21 -7.65
N PRO A 171 17.13 16.50 -8.71
CA PRO A 171 16.04 15.60 -9.12
C PRO A 171 16.57 14.24 -9.62
N THR A 172 17.78 14.18 -10.21
CA THR A 172 18.40 12.91 -10.62
C THR A 172 18.73 12.03 -9.41
N ALA A 173 19.30 12.62 -8.35
CA ALA A 173 19.58 11.92 -7.11
C ALA A 173 18.30 11.43 -6.42
N LEU A 174 17.23 12.23 -6.45
CA LEU A 174 15.91 11.81 -5.96
C LEU A 174 15.41 10.56 -6.69
N VAL A 175 15.45 10.54 -8.02
CA VAL A 175 15.02 9.37 -8.83
C VAL A 175 15.92 8.15 -8.55
N GLY A 176 17.23 8.34 -8.48
CA GLY A 176 18.19 7.28 -8.14
C GLY A 176 17.95 6.71 -6.74
N PHE A 177 17.62 7.56 -5.77
CA PHE A 177 17.29 7.15 -4.41
C PHE A 177 15.99 6.34 -4.35
N LEU A 178 14.94 6.75 -5.06
CA LEU A 178 13.68 5.98 -5.16
C LEU A 178 13.91 4.60 -5.80
N TRP A 179 14.72 4.54 -6.85
CA TRP A 179 15.15 3.29 -7.47
C TRP A 179 15.88 2.39 -6.47
N TYR A 180 16.85 2.93 -5.74
CA TYR A 180 17.64 2.21 -4.74
C TYR A 180 16.74 1.62 -3.64
N LEU A 181 15.84 2.42 -3.06
CA LEU A 181 14.91 1.96 -2.02
C LEU A 181 13.97 0.86 -2.52
N SER A 182 13.42 1.03 -3.73
CA SER A 182 12.54 0.03 -4.35
C SER A 182 13.27 -1.28 -4.62
N ASN A 183 14.51 -1.22 -5.09
CA ASN A 183 15.33 -2.40 -5.34
C ASN A 183 15.68 -3.14 -4.02
N ARG A 184 16.11 -2.39 -2.99
CA ARG A 184 16.43 -2.94 -1.67
C ARG A 184 15.22 -3.63 -1.03
N THR A 185 14.08 -2.95 -1.00
CA THR A 185 12.86 -3.51 -0.39
C THR A 185 12.28 -4.68 -1.17
N TRP A 186 12.38 -4.67 -2.50
CA TRP A 186 12.00 -5.80 -3.34
C TRP A 186 12.82 -7.06 -3.00
N SER A 187 14.14 -6.91 -2.83
CA SER A 187 15.02 -8.04 -2.48
C SER A 187 14.73 -8.64 -1.10
N ALA A 188 14.39 -7.82 -0.11
CA ALA A 188 14.19 -8.27 1.27
C ALA A 188 12.80 -8.89 1.52
N TYR A 189 11.74 -8.33 0.93
CA TYR A 189 10.35 -8.71 1.25
C TYR A 189 9.67 -9.50 0.13
N GLU A 190 9.95 -9.16 -1.13
CA GLU A 190 9.15 -9.61 -2.30
C GLU A 190 9.89 -10.66 -3.16
N ALA A 191 11.18 -10.90 -2.86
CA ALA A 191 12.04 -11.85 -3.56
C ALA A 191 12.16 -13.21 -2.84
N GLN A 192 11.20 -13.60 -2.00
CA GLN A 192 11.12 -14.95 -1.41
C GLN A 192 10.53 -15.96 -2.40
N ARG A 193 11.17 -17.12 -2.56
CA ARG A 193 10.73 -18.20 -3.47
C ARG A 193 10.07 -19.31 -2.67
N PRO A 194 9.02 -19.96 -3.20
CA PRO A 194 8.48 -21.15 -2.56
C PRO A 194 9.47 -22.33 -2.60
N PRO A 195 9.54 -23.14 -1.53
CA PRO A 195 10.32 -24.37 -1.53
C PRO A 195 9.88 -25.28 -2.69
N GLY A 196 10.86 -25.81 -3.43
CA GLY A 196 10.64 -26.63 -4.64
C GLY A 196 10.84 -25.91 -5.98
N ASP A 197 11.04 -24.59 -5.99
CA ASP A 197 11.48 -23.82 -7.19
C ASP A 197 13.02 -23.75 -7.33
N GLU A 198 13.77 -24.52 -6.53
CA GLU A 198 15.17 -24.80 -6.83
C GLU A 198 15.20 -25.58 -8.14
N LYS A 199 15.84 -25.02 -9.17
CA LYS A 199 16.40 -25.88 -10.22
C LYS A 199 17.21 -26.93 -9.47
N PRO A 200 17.05 -28.24 -9.75
CA PRO A 200 17.83 -29.26 -9.06
C PRO A 200 19.29 -28.82 -9.15
N SER A 201 19.85 -28.40 -8.01
CA SER A 201 21.27 -28.22 -7.88
C SER A 201 21.86 -29.55 -8.31
N VAL A 202 22.83 -29.49 -9.21
CA VAL A 202 23.60 -30.64 -9.69
C VAL A 202 23.84 -31.52 -8.46
N ARG A 203 23.15 -32.67 -8.40
CA ARG A 203 23.42 -33.66 -7.37
C ARG A 203 24.87 -34.01 -7.59
N ILE A 204 25.74 -33.53 -6.71
CA ILE A 204 27.06 -34.11 -6.56
C ILE A 204 26.77 -35.55 -6.17
N ARG A 205 26.92 -36.44 -7.14
CA ARG A 205 26.82 -37.89 -6.96
C ARG A 205 27.82 -38.24 -5.86
N PRO A 206 27.43 -38.92 -4.77
CA PRO A 206 28.41 -39.54 -3.91
C PRO A 206 29.19 -40.53 -4.77
N THR A 207 30.50 -40.37 -4.85
CA THR A 207 31.40 -41.32 -5.50
C THR A 207 31.41 -42.61 -4.68
N THR A 208 30.74 -43.64 -5.20
CA THR A 208 30.98 -45.04 -4.85
C THR A 208 31.37 -45.79 -6.13
N PRO A 209 32.36 -46.71 -6.08
CA PRO A 209 32.90 -47.32 -7.28
C PRO A 209 31.97 -48.38 -7.88
N ASP A 210 31.87 -48.31 -9.21
CA ASP A 210 31.46 -49.28 -10.22
C ASP A 210 30.94 -50.67 -9.80
N VAL A 211 29.68 -50.91 -10.15
CA VAL A 211 29.21 -52.23 -10.63
C VAL A 211 28.44 -51.97 -11.94
N PRO A 212 28.86 -52.53 -13.09
CA PRO A 212 28.20 -52.30 -14.36
C PRO A 212 26.95 -53.18 -14.47
N THR A 213 25.81 -52.59 -14.89
CA THR A 213 24.65 -53.34 -15.38
C THR A 213 24.35 -52.94 -16.83
N PRO A 214 24.00 -53.90 -17.71
CA PRO A 214 24.06 -53.74 -19.15
C PRO A 214 22.81 -53.04 -19.67
N ALA A 215 22.96 -51.80 -20.14
CA ALA A 215 21.94 -51.10 -20.92
C ALA A 215 22.55 -50.13 -21.95
N ASP A 216 23.73 -50.44 -22.47
CA ASP A 216 24.30 -49.79 -23.66
C ASP A 216 23.97 -50.64 -24.89
N ALA A 217 22.73 -50.51 -25.36
CA ALA A 217 22.34 -50.89 -26.71
C ALA A 217 21.64 -49.68 -27.36
N PRO A 218 22.06 -49.23 -28.55
CA PRO A 218 21.44 -48.08 -29.21
C PRO A 218 20.02 -48.44 -29.67
N MET A 219 19.02 -47.68 -29.20
CA MET A 219 17.64 -47.81 -29.64
C MET A 219 17.42 -47.27 -31.06
N PRO A 220 16.59 -47.93 -31.90
CA PRO A 220 16.23 -47.47 -33.24
C PRO A 220 15.32 -46.22 -33.22
N PRO A 221 15.30 -45.41 -34.29
CA PRO A 221 14.75 -44.05 -34.28
C PRO A 221 13.22 -43.98 -34.49
N ASP A 222 12.44 -44.89 -33.91
CA ASP A 222 10.96 -44.87 -34.00
C ASP A 222 10.30 -45.56 -32.80
N ALA A 223 10.43 -44.97 -31.61
CA ALA A 223 9.66 -45.38 -30.42
C ALA A 223 8.74 -44.23 -29.99
N PRO A 224 7.42 -44.46 -29.84
CA PRO A 224 6.47 -43.41 -29.49
C PRO A 224 6.72 -42.92 -28.05
N THR A 225 6.75 -41.59 -27.90
CA THR A 225 6.79 -40.88 -26.63
C THR A 225 5.74 -41.45 -25.66
N PRO A 226 6.09 -41.80 -24.41
CA PRO A 226 5.07 -42.27 -23.47
C PRO A 226 4.06 -41.13 -23.24
N PRO A 227 2.75 -41.42 -23.26
CA PRO A 227 1.75 -40.39 -23.10
C PRO A 227 1.92 -39.73 -21.74
N ASP A 228 1.95 -38.40 -21.76
CA ASP A 228 1.78 -37.56 -20.57
C ASP A 228 0.70 -38.19 -19.69
N ALA A 229 1.08 -38.60 -18.48
CA ALA A 229 0.13 -39.08 -17.50
C ALA A 229 -0.96 -38.02 -17.38
N PRO A 230 -2.24 -38.36 -17.67
CA PRO A 230 -3.29 -37.37 -17.70
C PRO A 230 -3.40 -36.79 -16.29
N ALA A 231 -3.13 -35.48 -16.18
CA ALA A 231 -3.49 -34.71 -15.02
C ALA A 231 -4.96 -35.03 -14.70
N ALA A 232 -5.19 -35.62 -13.52
CA ALA A 232 -6.53 -35.94 -13.07
C ALA A 232 -7.44 -34.72 -13.31
N PRO A 233 -8.64 -34.88 -13.93
CA PRO A 233 -9.53 -33.78 -14.22
C PRO A 233 -10.16 -33.31 -12.90
N GLY A 234 -9.41 -32.51 -12.15
CA GLY A 234 -9.95 -31.70 -11.08
C GLY A 234 -10.73 -30.57 -11.73
N ALA A 235 -12.06 -30.64 -11.68
CA ALA A 235 -12.94 -29.55 -12.04
C ALA A 235 -12.33 -28.21 -11.57
N ASP A 236 -12.17 -27.28 -12.51
CA ASP A 236 -11.66 -25.91 -12.31
C ASP A 236 -12.57 -25.14 -11.33
N THR A 237 -12.49 -25.49 -10.05
CA THR A 237 -13.02 -24.68 -8.97
C THR A 237 -12.16 -23.44 -8.95
N VAL A 238 -12.70 -22.35 -9.52
CA VAL A 238 -12.02 -21.06 -9.61
C VAL A 238 -11.66 -20.61 -8.19
N ARG A 239 -10.42 -20.89 -7.78
CA ARG A 239 -9.91 -20.48 -6.47
C ARG A 239 -10.14 -18.97 -6.30
N PRO A 240 -10.60 -18.52 -5.11
CA PRO A 240 -10.64 -17.10 -4.77
C PRO A 240 -9.30 -16.43 -5.13
N ALA A 241 -9.33 -15.14 -5.50
CA ALA A 241 -8.16 -14.47 -6.07
C ALA A 241 -6.90 -14.56 -5.19
N LEU A 242 -7.07 -14.50 -3.86
CA LEU A 242 -6.00 -14.61 -2.86
C LEU A 242 -5.40 -16.02 -2.73
N GLY A 243 -6.15 -17.05 -3.13
CA GLY A 243 -5.72 -18.46 -3.15
C GLY A 243 -5.08 -18.90 -4.47
N ARG A 244 -4.82 -17.95 -5.38
CA ARG A 244 -4.19 -18.25 -6.68
C ARG A 244 -2.66 -18.32 -6.53
N PRO A 245 -1.98 -19.29 -7.17
CA PRO A 245 -0.56 -19.53 -6.95
C PRO A 245 0.37 -18.35 -7.25
N GLY A 246 -0.01 -17.44 -8.16
CA GLY A 246 0.78 -16.26 -8.52
C GLY A 246 0.43 -15.00 -7.72
N PHE A 247 -0.62 -15.03 -6.89
CA PHE A 247 -1.15 -13.83 -6.24
C PHE A 247 -0.13 -13.13 -5.36
N TRP A 248 0.71 -13.87 -4.62
CA TRP A 248 1.73 -13.34 -3.71
C TRP A 248 3.15 -13.33 -4.32
N TYR A 249 3.28 -13.65 -5.62
CA TYR A 249 4.58 -13.84 -6.29
C TYR A 249 4.67 -13.01 -7.58
N GLY A 250 4.60 -11.67 -7.47
CA GLY A 250 4.50 -10.76 -8.61
C GLY A 250 5.79 -10.12 -9.11
N ARG A 251 6.93 -10.82 -8.98
CA ARG A 251 8.28 -10.27 -9.22
C ARG A 251 8.45 -9.54 -10.54
N ARG A 252 7.98 -10.15 -11.65
CA ARG A 252 8.14 -9.59 -13.00
C ARG A 252 7.48 -8.23 -13.16
N LEU A 253 6.26 -8.07 -12.63
CA LEU A 253 5.53 -6.81 -12.76
C LEU A 253 6.24 -5.69 -12.00
N VAL A 254 6.66 -5.95 -10.77
CA VAL A 254 7.35 -4.95 -9.94
C VAL A 254 8.66 -4.52 -10.60
N ALA A 255 9.44 -5.46 -11.12
CA ALA A 255 10.69 -5.16 -11.84
C ALA A 255 10.44 -4.28 -13.08
N ARG A 256 9.44 -4.63 -13.91
CA ARG A 256 9.06 -3.83 -15.09
C ARG A 256 8.59 -2.43 -14.75
N LEU A 257 7.70 -2.30 -13.77
CA LEU A 257 7.19 -1.00 -13.34
C LEU A 257 8.32 -0.17 -12.74
N ARG A 258 9.21 -0.76 -11.93
CA ARG A 258 10.39 -0.05 -11.40
C ARG A 258 11.25 0.51 -12.52
N ALA A 259 11.55 -0.30 -13.54
CA ALA A 259 12.32 0.15 -14.71
C ALA A 259 11.60 1.31 -15.44
N ALA A 260 10.30 1.18 -15.70
CA ALA A 260 9.52 2.21 -16.39
C ALA A 260 9.41 3.52 -15.61
N HIS A 261 9.15 3.48 -14.29
CA HIS A 261 9.03 4.68 -13.46
C HIS A 261 10.39 5.35 -13.21
N THR A 262 11.47 4.57 -13.09
CA THR A 262 12.83 5.13 -13.00
C THR A 262 13.18 5.86 -14.30
N ALA A 263 12.90 5.24 -15.45
CA ALA A 263 13.09 5.89 -16.74
C ALA A 263 12.22 7.13 -16.91
N ALA A 264 10.94 7.09 -16.49
CA ALA A 264 10.07 8.26 -16.50
C ALA A 264 10.64 9.43 -15.68
N GLY A 265 11.23 9.14 -14.52
CA GLY A 265 11.94 10.13 -13.71
C GLY A 265 13.10 10.78 -14.48
N PHE A 266 14.05 9.98 -14.98
CA PHE A 266 15.19 10.51 -15.74
C PHE A 266 14.76 11.28 -17.00
N LEU A 267 13.77 10.78 -17.74
CA LEU A 267 13.22 11.47 -18.90
C LEU A 267 12.55 12.81 -18.55
N THR A 268 11.94 12.92 -17.36
CA THR A 268 11.34 14.18 -16.88
C THR A 268 12.43 15.24 -16.67
N VAL A 269 13.54 14.87 -16.02
CA VAL A 269 14.70 15.77 -15.84
C VAL A 269 15.32 16.13 -17.18
N ALA A 270 15.55 15.14 -18.06
CA ALA A 270 16.13 15.34 -19.38
C ALA A 270 15.25 16.26 -20.25
N ALA A 271 13.93 16.11 -20.19
CA ALA A 271 12.99 16.96 -20.89
C ALA A 271 13.03 18.41 -20.38
N ALA A 272 13.08 18.64 -19.06
CA ALA A 272 13.18 19.99 -18.50
C ALA A 272 14.44 20.73 -19.01
N LEU A 273 15.59 20.06 -19.02
CA LEU A 273 16.84 20.60 -19.55
C LEU A 273 16.77 20.87 -21.05
N THR A 274 16.30 19.87 -21.81
CA THR A 274 16.29 19.92 -23.28
C THR A 274 15.30 20.95 -23.79
N VAL A 275 14.12 21.10 -23.17
CA VAL A 275 13.12 22.10 -23.57
C VAL A 275 13.65 23.50 -23.39
N ALA A 276 14.29 23.81 -22.25
CA ALA A 276 14.86 25.12 -21.98
C ALA A 276 15.97 25.48 -22.99
N ALA A 277 16.92 24.57 -23.24
CA ALA A 277 18.02 24.81 -24.18
C ALA A 277 17.56 24.86 -25.65
N ALA A 278 16.66 23.97 -26.07
CA ALA A 278 16.17 23.94 -27.45
C ALA A 278 15.28 25.14 -27.77
N ASP A 279 14.58 25.72 -26.78
CA ASP A 279 13.82 26.94 -26.99
C ASP A 279 14.72 28.13 -27.31
N GLN A 280 15.84 28.27 -26.60
CA GLN A 280 16.85 29.27 -26.90
C GLN A 280 17.48 29.08 -28.28
N ASP A 281 17.83 27.84 -28.63
CA ASP A 281 18.47 27.54 -29.92
C ASP A 281 17.53 27.81 -31.12
N ARG A 282 16.22 27.58 -30.95
CA ARG A 282 15.20 27.95 -31.94
C ARG A 282 15.05 29.45 -32.11
N ARG A 283 15.03 30.22 -31.00
CA ARG A 283 14.90 31.70 -31.05
C ARG A 283 16.11 32.37 -31.70
N THR A 284 17.30 31.80 -31.53
CA THR A 284 18.57 32.35 -32.02
C THR A 284 18.97 31.86 -33.42
N GLY A 285 18.25 30.88 -34.00
CA GLY A 285 18.53 30.39 -35.35
C GLY A 285 19.81 29.55 -35.49
N SER A 286 20.31 28.94 -34.40
CA SER A 286 21.53 28.13 -34.41
C SER A 286 21.33 26.75 -35.06
N GLY A 287 21.41 26.69 -36.39
CA GLY A 287 21.12 25.52 -37.22
C GLY A 287 21.53 24.15 -36.66
N PRO A 288 22.83 23.90 -36.37
CA PRO A 288 23.28 22.58 -35.90
C PRO A 288 22.82 22.24 -34.48
N LEU A 289 22.82 23.21 -33.55
CA LEU A 289 22.37 22.98 -32.16
C LEU A 289 20.86 22.80 -32.08
N SER A 290 20.10 23.55 -32.87
CA SER A 290 18.64 23.39 -33.01
C SER A 290 18.27 22.00 -33.57
N ALA A 291 19.05 21.49 -34.54
CA ALA A 291 18.88 20.12 -35.05
C ALA A 291 19.17 19.07 -33.97
N VAL A 292 20.25 19.23 -33.20
CA VAL A 292 20.58 18.34 -32.06
C VAL A 292 19.48 18.37 -31.01
N GLY A 293 18.98 19.55 -30.64
CA GLY A 293 17.88 19.72 -29.69
C GLY A 293 16.61 19.01 -30.17
N THR A 294 16.28 19.14 -31.45
CA THR A 294 15.12 18.47 -32.07
C THR A 294 15.26 16.94 -32.06
N LEU A 295 16.43 16.41 -32.43
CA LEU A 295 16.72 14.97 -32.38
C LEU A 295 16.65 14.42 -30.96
N LEU A 296 17.19 15.16 -29.98
CA LEU A 296 17.12 14.79 -28.58
C LEU A 296 15.67 14.79 -28.06
N GLN A 297 14.87 15.80 -28.39
CA GLN A 297 13.44 15.82 -28.07
C GLN A 297 12.69 14.63 -28.67
N ALA A 298 12.95 14.30 -29.94
CA ALA A 298 12.36 13.13 -30.59
C ALA A 298 12.75 11.82 -29.86
N ALA A 299 14.03 11.66 -29.50
CA ALA A 299 14.51 10.51 -28.75
C ALA A 299 13.85 10.40 -27.36
N LEU A 300 13.68 11.52 -26.66
CA LEU A 300 12.98 11.58 -25.37
C LEU A 300 11.50 11.17 -25.51
N VAL A 301 10.81 11.66 -26.55
CA VAL A 301 9.41 11.30 -26.83
C VAL A 301 9.28 9.82 -27.18
N CYS A 302 10.16 9.28 -28.02
CA CYS A 302 10.18 7.85 -28.34
C CYS A 302 10.40 6.99 -27.09
N CYS A 303 11.36 7.36 -26.24
CA CYS A 303 11.62 6.63 -25.00
C CYS A 303 10.43 6.74 -24.01
N ALA A 304 9.78 7.90 -23.94
CA ALA A 304 8.57 8.11 -23.13
C ALA A 304 7.39 7.25 -23.64
N ALA A 305 7.22 7.12 -24.96
CA ALA A 305 6.22 6.23 -25.55
C ALA A 305 6.48 4.75 -25.18
N VAL A 306 7.75 4.32 -25.16
CA VAL A 306 8.13 2.98 -24.67
C VAL A 306 7.79 2.82 -23.20
N VAL A 307 8.06 3.82 -22.35
CA VAL A 307 7.68 3.80 -20.92
C VAL A 307 6.16 3.60 -20.77
N VAL A 308 5.35 4.39 -21.48
CA VAL A 308 3.88 4.26 -21.45
C VAL A 308 3.43 2.88 -21.93
N TRP A 309 4.04 2.37 -23.01
CA TRP A 309 3.77 1.02 -23.51
C TRP A 309 4.11 -0.07 -22.48
N VAL A 310 5.25 0.04 -21.76
CA VAL A 310 5.63 -0.92 -20.71
C VAL A 310 4.63 -0.93 -19.56
N VAL A 311 4.16 0.26 -19.15
CA VAL A 311 3.17 0.46 -18.08
C VAL A 311 1.80 -0.11 -18.48
N CYS A 312 1.39 0.07 -19.74
CA CYS A 312 0.11 -0.39 -20.27
C CYS A 312 0.09 -1.87 -20.68
N GLY A 313 1.22 -2.43 -21.15
CA GLY A 313 1.24 -3.64 -21.97
C GLY A 313 0.88 -4.95 -21.27
N ARG A 314 1.33 -5.19 -20.02
CA ARG A 314 1.02 -6.44 -19.30
C ARG A 314 0.62 -6.23 -17.83
N GLY A 315 -0.47 -6.88 -17.44
CA GLY A 315 -1.03 -6.89 -16.08
C GLY A 315 -0.26 -7.81 -15.13
N ARG A 316 -0.61 -7.79 -13.83
CA ARG A 316 -0.16 -8.83 -12.88
C ARG A 316 -0.79 -10.16 -13.29
N SER A 317 -0.01 -11.24 -13.37
CA SER A 317 -0.53 -12.61 -13.48
C SER A 317 -0.83 -13.13 -12.08
N GLU A 318 -2.11 -13.28 -11.73
CA GLU A 318 -2.51 -13.91 -10.46
C GLU A 318 -2.54 -15.45 -10.58
N ARG A 319 -2.75 -15.98 -11.79
CA ARG A 319 -3.04 -17.42 -12.03
C ARG A 319 -1.79 -18.30 -12.02
N ARG A 320 -0.66 -17.79 -12.50
CA ARG A 320 0.62 -18.52 -12.58
C ARG A 320 1.72 -17.71 -11.92
N ARG A 321 2.64 -18.39 -11.24
CA ARG A 321 3.88 -17.78 -10.73
C ARG A 321 4.71 -17.32 -11.94
N ASP A 322 5.13 -16.06 -11.94
CA ASP A 322 5.89 -15.49 -13.04
C ASP A 322 7.34 -15.27 -12.60
N GLY A 323 8.19 -16.28 -12.85
CA GLY A 323 9.61 -16.29 -12.50
C GLY A 323 10.53 -15.73 -13.59
N SER A 324 10.06 -15.59 -14.83
CA SER A 324 10.86 -15.06 -15.94
C SER A 324 10.86 -13.54 -15.92
N LEU A 325 12.02 -12.92 -15.71
CA LEU A 325 12.18 -11.47 -15.82
C LEU A 325 12.40 -11.09 -17.29
N ASP A 326 11.77 -10.01 -17.75
CA ASP A 326 12.07 -9.39 -19.06
C ASP A 326 13.43 -8.66 -18.95
N GLY A 327 14.53 -9.42 -18.93
CA GLY A 327 15.87 -8.93 -18.57
C GLY A 327 16.32 -7.74 -19.41
N LEU A 328 16.06 -7.77 -20.72
CA LEU A 328 16.38 -6.67 -21.63
C LEU A 328 15.65 -5.38 -21.24
N LEU A 329 14.33 -5.41 -21.03
CA LEU A 329 13.55 -4.22 -20.69
C LEU A 329 13.87 -3.70 -19.28
N THR A 330 14.10 -4.62 -18.34
CA THR A 330 14.37 -4.25 -16.94
C THR A 330 15.76 -3.67 -16.70
N ALA A 331 16.76 -4.10 -17.47
CA ALA A 331 18.11 -3.54 -17.42
C ALA A 331 18.25 -2.31 -18.35
N ARG A 332 17.85 -2.41 -19.62
CA ARG A 332 18.20 -1.41 -20.63
C ARG A 332 17.37 -0.14 -20.58
N LEU A 333 16.11 -0.18 -20.16
CA LEU A 333 15.25 1.00 -20.21
C LEU A 333 15.74 2.13 -19.26
N PRO A 334 16.07 1.85 -17.98
CA PRO A 334 16.72 2.84 -17.12
C PRO A 334 18.07 3.32 -17.67
N GLU A 335 18.91 2.41 -18.17
CA GLU A 335 20.21 2.75 -18.76
C GLU A 335 20.08 3.74 -19.93
N VAL A 336 19.20 3.44 -20.89
CA VAL A 336 18.94 4.32 -22.05
C VAL A 336 18.43 5.69 -21.61
N SER A 337 17.49 5.74 -20.67
CA SER A 337 17.00 7.02 -20.15
C SER A 337 18.08 7.82 -19.40
N LEU A 338 19.00 7.16 -18.71
CA LEU A 338 20.14 7.80 -18.05
C LEU A 338 21.16 8.33 -19.07
N VAL A 339 21.41 7.60 -20.16
CA VAL A 339 22.24 8.08 -21.28
C VAL A 339 21.60 9.31 -21.94
N LEU A 340 20.29 9.27 -22.20
CA LEU A 340 19.57 10.45 -22.75
C LEU A 340 19.63 11.64 -21.79
N LEU A 341 19.56 11.41 -20.48
CA LEU A 341 19.76 12.45 -19.47
C LEU A 341 21.18 13.02 -19.51
N ALA A 342 22.22 12.18 -19.60
CA ALA A 342 23.60 12.64 -19.73
C ALA A 342 23.81 13.47 -21.00
N LEU A 343 23.22 13.06 -22.12
CA LEU A 343 23.21 13.83 -23.36
C LEU A 343 22.48 15.18 -23.20
N ALA A 344 21.34 15.21 -22.51
CA ALA A 344 20.61 16.43 -22.21
C ALA A 344 21.41 17.39 -21.31
N VAL A 345 22.14 16.87 -20.32
CA VAL A 345 23.05 17.64 -19.47
C VAL A 345 24.19 18.24 -20.30
N GLY A 346 24.80 17.45 -21.19
CA GLY A 346 25.84 17.95 -22.10
C GLY A 346 25.32 19.01 -23.08
N TYR A 347 24.13 18.79 -23.65
CA TYR A 347 23.48 19.73 -24.57
C TYR A 347 23.09 21.05 -23.88
N ALA A 348 22.51 20.98 -22.68
CA ALA A 348 22.18 22.17 -21.89
C ALA A 348 23.42 22.91 -21.41
N GLY A 349 24.46 22.19 -20.96
CA GLY A 349 25.72 22.76 -20.49
C GLY A 349 26.63 23.34 -21.58
N TRP A 350 26.30 23.11 -22.86
CA TRP A 350 27.04 23.68 -23.99
C TRP A 350 27.07 25.21 -23.93
N SER A 351 28.24 25.80 -24.19
CA SER A 351 28.46 27.23 -24.00
C SER A 351 27.57 28.06 -24.92
N ARG A 352 26.76 28.95 -24.34
CA ARG A 352 25.90 29.91 -25.05
C ARG A 352 26.08 31.29 -24.40
N PRO A 353 27.07 32.09 -24.83
CA PRO A 353 27.42 33.35 -24.19
C PRO A 353 26.25 34.36 -24.11
N GLU A 354 25.43 34.41 -25.16
CA GLU A 354 24.29 35.33 -25.27
C GLU A 354 23.03 34.85 -24.51
N TRP A 355 23.08 33.70 -23.82
CA TRP A 355 21.91 33.17 -23.14
C TRP A 355 21.72 33.82 -21.76
N VAL A 356 20.65 34.59 -21.62
CA VAL A 356 20.22 35.20 -20.36
C VAL A 356 18.96 34.50 -19.84
N SER A 357 18.92 34.23 -18.54
CA SER A 357 17.73 33.72 -17.85
C SER A 357 16.82 34.89 -17.49
N GLY A 358 15.55 34.83 -17.89
CA GLY A 358 14.53 35.82 -17.53
C GLY A 358 13.14 35.18 -17.47
N GLY A 359 12.28 35.68 -16.58
CA GLY A 359 10.97 35.09 -16.31
C GLY A 359 11.06 33.66 -15.75
N ALA A 360 9.93 32.94 -15.77
CA ALA A 360 9.91 31.51 -15.46
C ALA A 360 10.54 30.68 -16.58
N ALA A 361 11.16 29.55 -16.23
CA ALA A 361 11.78 28.66 -17.20
C ALA A 361 10.75 28.09 -18.20
N PRO A 362 11.18 27.84 -19.46
CA PRO A 362 10.32 27.14 -20.42
C PRO A 362 9.94 25.75 -19.91
N GLY A 363 8.64 25.42 -19.88
CA GLY A 363 8.16 24.08 -19.48
C GLY A 363 7.04 24.04 -18.43
N THR A 364 6.56 25.18 -17.94
CA THR A 364 5.47 25.30 -16.96
C THR A 364 4.16 24.59 -17.36
N LEU A 365 3.96 24.34 -18.66
CA LEU A 365 2.82 23.58 -19.20
C LEU A 365 2.72 22.15 -18.66
N VAL A 366 3.84 21.55 -18.22
CA VAL A 366 3.88 20.16 -17.73
C VAL A 366 2.89 19.93 -16.58
N PHE A 367 2.78 20.88 -15.64
CA PHE A 367 1.89 20.75 -14.49
C PHE A 367 0.41 20.80 -14.91
N ARG A 368 0.06 21.68 -15.86
CA ARG A 368 -1.30 21.76 -16.42
C ARG A 368 -1.69 20.49 -17.17
N VAL A 369 -0.79 19.98 -18.01
CA VAL A 369 -1.01 18.73 -18.77
C VAL A 369 -1.13 17.53 -17.82
N LEU A 370 -0.29 17.43 -16.80
CA LEU A 370 -0.36 16.35 -15.80
C LEU A 370 -1.67 16.40 -15.03
N ALA A 371 -2.08 17.57 -14.54
CA ALA A 371 -3.32 17.72 -13.79
C ALA A 371 -4.55 17.41 -14.66
N LEU A 372 -4.58 17.86 -15.92
CA LEU A 372 -5.62 17.51 -16.88
C LEU A 372 -5.66 15.99 -17.13
N ALA A 373 -4.51 15.36 -17.37
CA ALA A 373 -4.41 13.91 -17.56
C ALA A 373 -4.93 13.15 -16.33
N GLN A 374 -4.59 13.60 -15.12
CA GLN A 374 -5.13 13.03 -13.88
C GLN A 374 -6.65 13.13 -13.82
N VAL A 375 -7.24 14.30 -14.10
CA VAL A 375 -8.71 14.47 -14.14
C VAL A 375 -9.34 13.51 -15.15
N VAL A 376 -8.80 13.42 -16.37
CA VAL A 376 -9.30 12.51 -17.42
C VAL A 376 -9.23 11.06 -16.96
N PHE A 377 -8.10 10.62 -16.39
CA PHE A 377 -7.95 9.24 -15.91
C PHE A 377 -8.88 8.92 -14.73
N ILE A 378 -9.09 9.87 -13.81
CA ILE A 378 -10.03 9.69 -12.69
C ILE A 378 -11.47 9.58 -13.21
N VAL A 379 -11.88 10.43 -14.15
CA VAL A 379 -13.21 10.34 -14.77
C VAL A 379 -13.39 9.01 -15.50
N ALA A 380 -12.39 8.58 -16.27
CA ALA A 380 -12.41 7.26 -16.93
C ALA A 380 -12.50 6.12 -15.91
N LEU A 381 -11.77 6.20 -14.78
CA LEU A 381 -11.85 5.23 -13.69
C LEU A 381 -13.24 5.18 -13.06
N VAL A 382 -13.90 6.33 -12.84
CA VAL A 382 -15.28 6.41 -12.35
C VAL A 382 -16.23 5.68 -13.30
N VAL A 383 -16.14 5.94 -14.60
CA VAL A 383 -16.98 5.29 -15.62
C VAL A 383 -16.79 3.77 -15.62
N ILE A 384 -15.54 3.30 -15.65
CA ILE A 384 -15.23 1.86 -15.66
C ILE A 384 -15.64 1.20 -14.35
N ALA A 385 -15.39 1.82 -13.20
CA ALA A 385 -15.79 1.30 -11.89
C ALA A 385 -17.32 1.18 -11.79
N ARG A 386 -18.08 2.17 -12.26
CA ARG A 386 -19.54 2.10 -12.32
C ARG A 386 -20.03 0.99 -13.23
N ARG A 387 -19.41 0.82 -14.39
CA ARG A 387 -19.76 -0.27 -15.33
C ARG A 387 -19.51 -1.64 -14.71
N LEU A 388 -18.39 -1.83 -14.01
CA LEU A 388 -18.09 -3.08 -13.30
C LEU A 388 -19.10 -3.33 -12.17
N TYR A 389 -19.38 -2.33 -11.34
CA TYR A 389 -20.32 -2.46 -10.22
C TYR A 389 -21.75 -2.76 -10.67
N ARG A 390 -22.26 -2.08 -11.71
CA ARG A 390 -23.63 -2.29 -12.20
C ARG A 390 -23.89 -3.73 -12.70
N ARG A 391 -22.83 -4.46 -13.08
CA ARG A 391 -22.93 -5.84 -13.57
C ARG A 391 -23.00 -6.88 -12.46
N VAL A 392 -22.29 -6.64 -11.35
CA VAL A 392 -22.30 -7.52 -10.17
C VAL A 392 -22.45 -6.64 -8.93
N PRO A 393 -23.67 -6.11 -8.69
CA PRO A 393 -23.90 -5.23 -7.56
C PRO A 393 -23.79 -6.01 -6.25
N GLN A 394 -22.92 -5.53 -5.36
CA GLN A 394 -22.80 -6.03 -4.00
C GLN A 394 -23.16 -4.89 -3.05
N PRO A 395 -24.31 -4.94 -2.35
CA PRO A 395 -24.88 -3.80 -1.61
C PRO A 395 -23.94 -3.12 -0.61
N ARG A 396 -23.05 -3.91 0.01
CA ARG A 396 -22.13 -3.43 1.05
C ARG A 396 -20.85 -2.81 0.50
N THR A 397 -20.60 -2.90 -0.81
CA THR A 397 -19.41 -2.32 -1.45
C THR A 397 -19.35 -0.82 -1.19
N ALA A 398 -18.18 -0.35 -0.74
CA ALA A 398 -17.90 1.06 -0.47
C ALA A 398 -18.23 1.92 -1.70
N MET A 399 -19.02 2.98 -1.46
CA MET A 399 -19.45 3.94 -2.48
C MET A 399 -20.04 3.30 -3.76
N ARG A 400 -20.68 2.12 -3.65
CA ARG A 400 -21.24 1.40 -4.81
C ARG A 400 -20.20 1.22 -5.93
N GLY A 401 -18.99 0.81 -5.55
CA GLY A 401 -17.87 0.50 -6.44
C GLY A 401 -16.92 1.66 -6.75
N LEU A 402 -17.17 2.87 -6.23
CA LEU A 402 -16.33 4.05 -6.47
C LEU A 402 -15.13 4.20 -5.53
N ALA A 403 -14.88 3.22 -4.65
CA ALA A 403 -13.76 3.26 -3.72
C ALA A 403 -12.41 3.52 -4.39
N GLY A 404 -12.05 2.72 -5.40
CA GLY A 404 -10.74 2.90 -6.05
C GLY A 404 -10.59 4.23 -6.80
N PRO A 405 -11.56 4.71 -7.61
CA PRO A 405 -11.48 6.06 -8.19
C PRO A 405 -11.36 7.18 -7.14
N ALA A 406 -12.11 7.09 -6.04
CA ALA A 406 -12.03 8.06 -4.95
C ALA A 406 -10.63 8.06 -4.30
N VAL A 407 -10.09 6.89 -3.98
CA VAL A 407 -8.75 6.75 -3.40
C VAL A 407 -7.65 7.15 -4.38
N ALA A 408 -7.80 6.89 -5.68
CA ALA A 408 -6.89 7.40 -6.71
C ALA A 408 -6.92 8.93 -6.78
N MET A 409 -8.09 9.56 -6.67
CA MET A 409 -8.22 11.02 -6.61
C MET A 409 -7.55 11.59 -5.35
N LEU A 410 -7.69 10.94 -4.19
CA LEU A 410 -6.96 11.32 -2.99
C LEU A 410 -5.44 11.23 -3.16
N ALA A 411 -4.95 10.22 -3.89
CA ALA A 411 -3.54 10.14 -4.22
C ALA A 411 -3.07 11.32 -5.09
N CYS A 412 -3.86 11.72 -6.09
CA CYS A 412 -3.59 12.92 -6.90
C CYS A 412 -3.61 14.19 -6.06
N ALA A 413 -4.63 14.38 -5.21
CA ALA A 413 -4.75 15.55 -4.34
C ALA A 413 -3.57 15.64 -3.35
N LEU A 414 -3.22 14.52 -2.70
CA LEU A 414 -2.09 14.46 -1.77
C LEU A 414 -0.77 14.71 -2.51
N GLY A 415 -0.58 14.11 -3.68
CA GLY A 415 0.58 14.36 -4.53
C GLY A 415 0.72 15.84 -4.86
N GLY A 416 -0.35 16.46 -5.38
CA GLY A 416 -0.40 17.88 -5.73
C GLY A 416 -0.12 18.82 -4.55
N VAL A 417 -0.76 18.59 -3.40
CA VAL A 417 -0.53 19.40 -2.19
C VAL A 417 0.90 19.26 -1.69
N MET A 418 1.47 18.05 -1.67
CA MET A 418 2.85 17.84 -1.21
C MET A 418 3.86 18.47 -2.15
N THR A 419 3.70 18.30 -3.46
CA THR A 419 4.65 18.86 -4.44
C THR A 419 4.48 20.36 -4.62
N GLY A 420 3.24 20.85 -4.71
CA GLY A 420 2.93 22.26 -4.82
C GLY A 420 3.34 23.02 -3.56
N GLY A 421 3.13 22.42 -2.38
CA GLY A 421 3.52 23.04 -1.13
C GLY A 421 5.02 23.19 -0.92
N VAL A 422 5.82 22.21 -1.36
CA VAL A 422 7.28 22.34 -1.33
C VAL A 422 7.75 23.42 -2.30
N ALA A 423 7.21 23.44 -3.53
CA ALA A 423 7.57 24.45 -4.52
C ALA A 423 7.21 25.87 -4.04
N GLN A 424 6.00 26.05 -3.49
CA GLN A 424 5.58 27.33 -2.92
C GLN A 424 6.45 27.76 -1.74
N ARG A 425 6.74 26.87 -0.79
CA ARG A 425 7.60 27.22 0.36
C ARG A 425 9.02 27.58 -0.03
N VAL A 426 9.59 26.89 -1.03
CA VAL A 426 10.91 27.29 -1.55
C VAL A 426 10.80 28.64 -2.24
N ALA A 427 9.74 28.90 -3.02
CA ALA A 427 9.52 30.20 -3.63
C ALA A 427 9.40 31.31 -2.57
N ASP A 428 8.55 31.15 -1.54
CA ASP A 428 8.42 32.13 -0.44
C ASP A 428 9.78 32.40 0.23
N TRP A 429 10.56 31.34 0.50
CA TRP A 429 11.88 31.48 1.11
C TRP A 429 12.90 32.19 0.19
N LEU A 430 12.75 32.06 -1.12
CA LEU A 430 13.57 32.76 -2.12
C LEU A 430 13.08 34.21 -2.38
N ASP A 431 11.78 34.47 -2.23
CA ASP A 431 11.14 35.75 -2.57
C ASP A 431 11.05 36.73 -1.37
N GLY A 432 11.16 36.22 -0.12
CA GLY A 432 11.14 37.05 1.08
C GLY A 432 9.73 37.27 1.64
N ASP A 433 9.35 38.53 1.89
CA ASP A 433 8.04 38.89 2.49
C ASP A 433 6.89 38.94 1.47
N ALA A 434 7.18 38.78 0.17
CA ALA A 434 6.19 38.81 -0.91
C ALA A 434 5.40 37.49 -1.01
N THR A 435 4.14 37.57 -1.48
CA THR A 435 3.36 36.38 -1.85
C THR A 435 3.71 35.95 -3.27
N PRO A 436 4.14 34.70 -3.53
CA PRO A 436 4.63 34.29 -4.84
C PRO A 436 3.60 34.49 -5.95
N GLY A 437 4.04 35.10 -7.05
CA GLY A 437 3.22 35.37 -8.24
C GLY A 437 2.32 36.62 -8.12
N MET A 438 2.46 37.41 -7.06
CA MET A 438 1.86 38.74 -6.94
C MET A 438 2.89 39.83 -7.26
N ASP A 439 2.42 41.04 -7.58
CA ASP A 439 3.27 42.17 -7.92
C ASP A 439 4.20 42.55 -6.74
N GLY A 440 5.51 42.74 -7.01
CA GLY A 440 6.50 43.16 -6.01
C GLY A 440 7.48 42.08 -5.51
N GLY A 441 7.41 40.84 -6.02
CA GLY A 441 8.40 39.79 -5.74
C GLY A 441 9.73 39.95 -6.49
N VAL A 442 10.80 39.46 -5.89
CA VAL A 442 12.17 39.38 -6.45
C VAL A 442 12.27 38.32 -7.55
N ILE A 443 11.40 37.31 -7.49
CA ILE A 443 11.26 36.27 -8.52
C ILE A 443 9.80 36.14 -9.01
N PRO A 444 9.57 35.76 -10.28
CA PRO A 444 8.21 35.47 -10.79
C PRO A 444 7.44 34.43 -9.98
N GLY A 445 8.14 33.45 -9.40
CA GLY A 445 7.55 32.42 -8.56
C GLY A 445 7.13 31.15 -9.31
N PRO A 446 6.40 30.24 -8.65
CA PRO A 446 6.08 28.92 -9.18
C PRO A 446 4.94 28.96 -10.22
N PRO A 447 4.73 27.89 -11.00
CA PRO A 447 3.65 27.79 -11.98
C PRO A 447 2.29 28.14 -11.39
N VAL A 448 1.56 28.98 -12.11
CA VAL A 448 0.24 29.51 -11.73
C VAL A 448 -0.74 28.44 -11.25
N LEU A 449 -0.71 27.24 -11.83
CA LEU A 449 -1.57 26.14 -11.40
C LEU A 449 -1.40 25.79 -9.91
N LEU A 450 -0.19 25.89 -9.37
CA LEU A 450 0.08 25.58 -7.96
C LEU A 450 -0.62 26.57 -7.02
N SER A 451 -0.69 27.85 -7.40
CA SER A 451 -1.46 28.86 -6.67
C SER A 451 -2.96 28.60 -6.72
N TRP A 452 -3.49 28.16 -7.88
CA TRP A 452 -4.87 27.69 -8.00
C TRP A 452 -5.15 26.44 -7.15
N GLN A 453 -4.20 25.52 -7.04
CA GLN A 453 -4.36 24.33 -6.19
C GLN A 453 -4.31 24.67 -4.70
N ALA A 454 -3.53 25.68 -4.31
CA ALA A 454 -3.49 26.17 -2.93
C ALA A 454 -4.82 26.82 -2.51
N SER A 455 -5.42 27.64 -3.38
CA SER A 455 -6.70 28.33 -3.09
C SER A 455 -7.89 27.38 -2.93
N VAL A 456 -7.78 26.14 -3.43
CA VAL A 456 -8.78 25.08 -3.23
C VAL A 456 -8.86 24.61 -1.77
N ILE A 457 -7.78 24.70 -0.99
CA ILE A 457 -7.71 24.10 0.35
C ILE A 457 -8.68 24.76 1.35
N PRO A 458 -8.72 26.10 1.50
CA PRO A 458 -9.69 26.76 2.38
C PRO A 458 -11.14 26.44 1.99
N VAL A 459 -11.44 26.46 0.68
CA VAL A 459 -12.76 26.15 0.14
C VAL A 459 -13.16 24.71 0.49
N LEU A 460 -12.23 23.76 0.32
CA LEU A 460 -12.45 22.36 0.68
C LEU A 460 -12.72 22.21 2.19
N ILE A 461 -11.97 22.89 3.05
CA ILE A 461 -12.19 22.84 4.51
C ILE A 461 -13.60 23.31 4.85
N VAL A 462 -14.04 24.46 4.33
CA VAL A 462 -15.39 24.99 4.57
C VAL A 462 -16.47 24.02 4.10
N LEU A 463 -16.32 23.45 2.90
CA LEU A 463 -17.25 22.44 2.38
C LEU A 463 -17.32 21.17 3.24
N LEU A 464 -16.24 20.82 3.94
CA LEU A 464 -16.17 19.65 4.81
C LEU A 464 -16.70 19.89 6.23
N LEU A 465 -16.86 21.13 6.68
CA LEU A 465 -17.44 21.45 7.99
C LEU A 465 -18.91 20.98 8.09
N ILE A 466 -19.70 21.11 7.01
CA ILE A 466 -21.11 20.69 6.97
C ILE A 466 -21.28 19.17 7.17
N PRO A 467 -20.64 18.29 6.38
CA PRO A 467 -20.74 16.85 6.58
C PRO A 467 -20.13 16.41 7.92
N ALA A 468 -19.08 17.07 8.41
CA ALA A 468 -18.50 16.80 9.73
C ALA A 468 -19.50 17.12 10.86
N GLY A 469 -20.10 18.31 10.85
CA GLY A 469 -21.13 18.71 11.81
C GLY A 469 -22.36 17.80 11.76
N THR A 470 -22.79 17.42 10.56
CA THR A 470 -23.90 16.46 10.38
C THR A 470 -23.59 15.10 10.99
N LEU A 471 -22.36 14.61 10.82
CA LEU A 471 -21.93 13.33 11.38
C LEU A 471 -21.80 13.39 12.90
N ALA A 472 -21.28 14.50 13.45
CA ALA A 472 -21.23 14.75 14.88
C ALA A 472 -22.65 14.72 15.50
N LEU A 473 -23.58 15.49 14.94
CA LEU A 473 -24.98 15.53 15.39
C LEU A 473 -25.67 14.16 15.30
N ARG A 474 -25.43 13.40 14.23
CA ARG A 474 -25.97 12.04 14.09
C ARG A 474 -25.41 11.08 15.12
N THR A 475 -24.12 11.18 15.43
CA THR A 475 -23.45 10.33 16.42
C THR A 475 -23.96 10.63 17.82
N GLU A 476 -24.12 11.91 18.16
CA GLU A 476 -24.72 12.33 19.43
C GLU A 476 -26.17 11.84 19.58
N ARG A 477 -26.99 11.95 18.53
CA ARG A 477 -28.36 11.43 18.55
C ARG A 477 -28.40 9.90 18.68
N ALA A 478 -27.51 9.20 17.99
CA ALA A 478 -27.40 7.75 18.10
C ALA A 478 -26.94 7.31 19.51
N ALA A 479 -25.96 8.01 20.10
CA ALA A 479 -25.51 7.76 21.46
C ALA A 479 -26.67 7.90 22.46
N ARG A 480 -27.46 8.98 22.36
CA ARG A 480 -28.63 9.19 23.22
C ARG A 480 -29.70 8.10 23.03
N ALA A 481 -29.95 7.67 21.80
CA ALA A 481 -30.92 6.62 21.50
C ALA A 481 -30.49 5.22 22.00
N LEU A 482 -29.18 4.98 22.15
CA LEU A 482 -28.63 3.70 22.61
C LEU A 482 -28.62 3.55 24.14
N VAL A 483 -28.74 4.64 24.91
CA VAL A 483 -28.78 4.60 26.39
C VAL A 483 -29.84 3.61 26.92
N PRO A 484 -31.13 3.69 26.53
CA PRO A 484 -32.15 2.74 27.03
C PRO A 484 -31.98 1.31 26.50
N VAL A 485 -31.17 1.10 25.46
CA VAL A 485 -30.82 -0.25 24.98
C VAL A 485 -29.76 -0.85 25.90
N VAL A 486 -28.73 -0.09 26.23
CA VAL A 486 -27.67 -0.50 27.15
C VAL A 486 -28.23 -0.80 28.54
N GLU A 487 -29.11 0.05 29.07
CA GLU A 487 -29.74 -0.18 30.38
C GLU A 487 -30.54 -1.49 30.44
N ARG A 488 -31.21 -1.87 29.32
CA ARG A 488 -31.95 -3.14 29.24
C ARG A 488 -31.04 -4.35 29.14
N GLU A 489 -29.93 -4.25 28.42
CA GLU A 489 -28.97 -5.36 28.25
C GLU A 489 -28.27 -5.76 29.55
N TYR A 490 -27.95 -4.79 30.41
CA TYR A 490 -27.28 -5.05 31.70
C TYR A 490 -28.25 -5.27 32.88
N GLY A 491 -29.56 -5.16 32.63
CA GLY A 491 -30.60 -5.38 33.64
C GLY A 491 -30.77 -4.22 34.63
N PRO A 492 -31.77 -4.30 35.53
CA PRO A 492 -32.19 -3.20 36.41
C PRO A 492 -31.24 -2.92 37.60
N VAL A 493 -29.98 -3.37 37.56
CA VAL A 493 -29.03 -3.22 38.65
C VAL A 493 -28.64 -1.74 38.80
N ARG A 494 -29.27 -1.05 39.76
CA ARG A 494 -29.01 0.34 40.22
C ARG A 494 -28.46 1.24 39.11
N GLY A 495 -29.36 1.79 38.30
CA GLY A 495 -29.06 2.55 37.09
C GLY A 495 -27.99 3.63 37.23
N ASP A 496 -26.76 3.31 36.82
CA ASP A 496 -25.72 4.31 36.58
C ASP A 496 -25.90 4.90 35.16
N THR A 497 -26.68 5.98 35.07
CA THR A 497 -26.95 6.65 33.78
C THR A 497 -25.68 7.19 33.13
N LEU A 498 -24.64 7.54 33.90
CA LEU A 498 -23.36 7.99 33.34
C LEU A 498 -22.66 6.83 32.65
N ARG A 499 -22.65 5.65 33.26
CA ARG A 499 -22.06 4.45 32.67
C ARG A 499 -22.78 4.04 31.39
N SER A 500 -24.11 4.05 31.38
CA SER A 500 -24.89 3.79 30.16
C SER A 500 -24.56 4.78 29.04
N ARG A 501 -24.41 6.08 29.35
CA ARG A 501 -23.98 7.09 28.38
C ARG A 501 -22.57 6.83 27.86
N GLN A 502 -21.63 6.37 28.70
CA GLN A 502 -20.27 6.02 28.28
C GLN A 502 -20.27 4.86 27.28
N VAL A 503 -20.98 3.77 27.60
CA VAL A 503 -21.08 2.58 26.74
C VAL A 503 -21.83 2.90 25.45
N ALA A 504 -22.97 3.60 25.53
CA ALA A 504 -23.73 4.04 24.37
C ALA A 504 -22.92 4.98 23.47
N GLY A 505 -22.16 5.91 24.07
CA GLY A 505 -21.24 6.79 23.36
C GLY A 505 -20.07 6.04 22.72
N ALA A 506 -19.57 4.97 23.35
CA ALA A 506 -18.56 4.09 22.75
C ALA A 506 -19.12 3.33 21.52
N ARG A 507 -20.32 2.75 21.61
CA ARG A 507 -21.01 2.08 20.49
C ARG A 507 -21.31 3.05 19.34
N ALA A 508 -21.80 4.26 19.65
CA ALA A 508 -22.08 5.28 18.64
C ALA A 508 -20.81 5.76 17.91
N ARG A 509 -19.72 6.00 18.65
CA ARG A 509 -18.42 6.35 18.06
C ARG A 509 -17.85 5.18 17.26
N ALA A 510 -18.01 3.95 17.71
CA ALA A 510 -17.60 2.77 16.95
C ALA A 510 -18.31 2.69 15.59
N ALA A 511 -19.57 3.11 15.50
CA ALA A 511 -20.33 3.17 14.24
C ALA A 511 -19.83 4.25 13.25
N LEU A 512 -19.03 5.23 13.69
CA LEU A 512 -18.47 6.27 12.80
C LEU A 512 -17.64 5.68 11.66
N THR A 513 -16.93 4.58 11.92
CA THR A 513 -16.14 3.87 10.90
C THR A 513 -17.00 3.48 9.70
N ASP A 514 -18.31 3.24 9.90
CA ASP A 514 -19.21 2.88 8.81
C ASP A 514 -19.54 4.04 7.87
N ALA A 515 -19.33 5.28 8.30
CA ALA A 515 -19.49 6.50 7.52
C ALA A 515 -18.25 6.86 6.68
N VAL A 516 -17.08 6.27 6.97
CA VAL A 516 -15.81 6.60 6.30
C VAL A 516 -15.90 6.54 4.78
N PRO A 517 -16.52 5.51 4.14
CA PRO A 517 -16.67 5.51 2.68
C PRO A 517 -17.43 6.72 2.12
N ARG A 518 -18.44 7.25 2.85
CA ARG A 518 -19.20 8.42 2.41
C ARG A 518 -18.35 9.68 2.51
N LEU A 519 -17.63 9.87 3.62
CA LEU A 519 -16.73 11.00 3.81
C LEU A 519 -15.64 11.02 2.75
N VAL A 520 -14.98 9.89 2.50
CA VAL A 520 -13.98 9.75 1.42
C VAL A 520 -14.59 10.10 0.07
N GLY A 521 -15.83 9.66 -0.21
CA GLY A 521 -16.54 10.02 -1.44
C GLY A 521 -16.78 11.52 -1.58
N VAL A 522 -17.20 12.20 -0.51
CA VAL A 522 -17.42 13.66 -0.50
C VAL A 522 -16.09 14.41 -0.69
N VAL A 523 -15.06 14.09 0.09
CA VAL A 523 -13.73 14.71 -0.03
C VAL A 523 -13.16 14.52 -1.43
N SER A 524 -13.23 13.31 -1.98
CA SER A 524 -12.69 13.00 -3.31
C SER A 524 -13.49 13.67 -4.42
N GLY A 525 -14.82 13.71 -4.30
CA GLY A 525 -15.69 14.40 -5.24
C GLY A 525 -15.44 15.91 -5.26
N ALA A 526 -15.37 16.54 -4.09
CA ALA A 526 -15.03 17.96 -3.95
C ALA A 526 -13.63 18.25 -4.50
N SER A 527 -12.63 17.41 -4.18
CA SER A 527 -11.25 17.56 -4.68
C SER A 527 -11.18 17.44 -6.20
N LEU A 528 -11.96 16.54 -6.82
CA LEU A 528 -12.01 16.40 -8.28
C LEU A 528 -12.62 17.65 -8.93
N LEU A 529 -13.73 18.16 -8.40
CA LEU A 529 -14.41 19.35 -8.93
C LEU A 529 -13.55 20.59 -8.78
N LEU A 530 -13.02 20.84 -7.59
CA LEU A 530 -12.16 21.99 -7.30
C LEU A 530 -10.83 21.89 -8.06
N GLY A 531 -10.25 20.69 -8.18
CA GLY A 531 -9.06 20.46 -8.98
C GLY A 531 -9.29 20.70 -10.49
N ALA A 532 -10.44 20.29 -11.03
CA ALA A 532 -10.81 20.58 -12.41
C ALA A 532 -11.03 22.09 -12.63
N ALA A 533 -11.65 22.78 -11.66
CA ALA A 533 -11.80 24.23 -11.68
C ALA A 533 -10.44 24.95 -11.62
N ALA A 534 -9.50 24.48 -10.79
CA ALA A 534 -8.14 25.00 -10.73
C ALA A 534 -7.39 24.85 -12.05
N VAL A 535 -7.52 23.69 -12.71
CA VAL A 535 -6.95 23.46 -14.05
C VAL A 535 -7.56 24.41 -15.07
N ALA A 536 -8.90 24.50 -15.12
CA ALA A 536 -9.61 25.37 -16.05
C ALA A 536 -9.26 26.85 -15.83
N GLY A 537 -9.30 27.33 -14.59
CA GLY A 537 -8.91 28.69 -14.20
C GLY A 537 -7.50 29.01 -14.67
N SER A 538 -6.52 28.17 -14.31
CA SER A 538 -5.12 28.38 -14.72
C SER A 538 -4.90 28.36 -16.24
N TRP A 539 -5.70 27.61 -16.99
CA TRP A 539 -5.59 27.50 -18.45
C TRP A 539 -6.22 28.69 -19.16
N LEU A 540 -7.34 29.18 -18.65
CA LEU A 540 -8.11 30.27 -19.25
C LEU A 540 -7.53 31.64 -18.90
N SER A 541 -7.13 31.87 -17.64
CA SER A 541 -6.60 33.18 -17.22
C SER A 541 -5.13 33.33 -17.56
N GLY A 542 -4.33 32.27 -17.43
CA GLY A 542 -2.88 32.39 -17.40
C GLY A 542 -2.32 32.99 -16.11
N GLU A 543 -3.17 33.59 -15.28
CA GLU A 543 -2.85 34.34 -14.05
C GLU A 543 -3.24 33.61 -12.76
N VAL A 544 -2.63 33.99 -11.63
CA VAL A 544 -2.99 33.48 -10.28
C VAL A 544 -4.43 33.87 -9.89
N PRO A 545 -5.10 33.14 -8.98
CA PRO A 545 -6.51 33.36 -8.65
C PRO A 545 -6.88 34.82 -8.35
N GLY A 546 -6.08 35.52 -7.54
CA GLY A 546 -6.31 36.92 -7.20
C GLY A 546 -6.28 37.84 -8.41
N GLN A 547 -5.21 37.75 -9.21
CA GLN A 547 -5.04 38.52 -10.44
C GLN A 547 -6.14 38.21 -11.48
N ALA A 548 -6.53 36.94 -11.62
CA ALA A 548 -7.58 36.53 -12.53
C ALA A 548 -8.97 37.07 -12.14
N ALA A 549 -9.18 37.43 -10.87
CA ALA A 549 -10.42 38.00 -10.36
C ALA A 549 -10.42 39.53 -10.35
N ARG A 550 -9.29 40.20 -10.66
CA ARG A 550 -9.23 41.67 -10.72
C ARG A 550 -10.23 42.22 -11.72
N GLY A 551 -11.00 43.22 -11.31
CA GLY A 551 -12.02 43.84 -12.15
C GLY A 551 -13.33 43.03 -12.27
N THR A 552 -13.48 41.95 -11.49
CA THR A 552 -14.78 41.31 -11.25
C THR A 552 -15.51 42.01 -10.10
N ASP A 553 -16.61 41.42 -9.61
CA ASP A 553 -17.30 41.95 -8.43
C ASP A 553 -16.38 41.93 -7.18
N SER A 554 -16.46 42.98 -6.36
CA SER A 554 -15.61 43.18 -5.17
C SER A 554 -15.60 41.97 -4.21
N PHE A 555 -16.71 41.23 -4.12
CA PHE A 555 -16.80 40.02 -3.30
C PHE A 555 -15.97 38.88 -3.91
N VAL A 556 -16.05 38.69 -5.24
CA VAL A 556 -15.33 37.63 -5.95
C VAL A 556 -13.83 37.85 -5.87
N GLU A 557 -13.39 39.09 -6.09
CA GLU A 557 -11.99 39.50 -5.96
C GLU A 557 -11.47 39.25 -4.53
N SER A 558 -12.20 39.73 -3.51
CA SER A 558 -11.82 39.54 -2.11
C SER A 558 -11.75 38.06 -1.71
N VAL A 559 -12.69 37.23 -2.19
CA VAL A 559 -12.70 35.79 -1.92
C VAL A 559 -11.52 35.08 -2.61
N ALA A 560 -11.19 35.45 -3.85
CA ALA A 560 -10.09 34.86 -4.59
C ALA A 560 -8.73 35.18 -3.94
N ASP A 561 -8.51 36.45 -3.57
CA ASP A 561 -7.32 36.89 -2.85
C ASP A 561 -7.18 36.22 -1.49
N THR A 562 -8.26 36.21 -0.70
CA THR A 562 -8.28 35.57 0.62
C THR A 562 -8.02 34.06 0.50
N ALA A 563 -8.64 33.39 -0.47
CA ALA A 563 -8.44 31.95 -0.67
C ALA A 563 -7.00 31.63 -1.08
N GLN A 564 -6.39 32.43 -1.96
CA GLN A 564 -4.99 32.28 -2.35
C GLN A 564 -4.06 32.47 -1.15
N ALA A 565 -4.23 33.55 -0.38
CA ALA A 565 -3.39 33.85 0.78
C ALA A 565 -3.55 32.80 1.89
N VAL A 566 -4.78 32.50 2.31
CA VAL A 566 -5.05 31.49 3.34
C VAL A 566 -4.61 30.11 2.88
N GLY A 567 -4.81 29.77 1.60
CA GLY A 567 -4.34 28.52 1.01
C GLY A 567 -2.83 28.36 1.12
N SER A 568 -2.07 29.41 0.79
CA SER A 568 -0.61 29.45 0.95
C SER A 568 -0.20 29.25 2.42
N TRP A 569 -0.86 29.92 3.38
CA TRP A 569 -0.58 29.73 4.81
C TRP A 569 -0.89 28.31 5.30
N LEU A 570 -2.04 27.76 4.91
CA LEU A 570 -2.46 26.41 5.29
C LEU A 570 -1.52 25.32 4.76
N ILE A 571 -0.94 25.52 3.58
CA ILE A 571 0.10 24.63 3.05
C ILE A 571 1.34 24.63 3.96
N GLY A 572 1.78 25.80 4.43
CA GLY A 572 2.91 25.92 5.36
C GLY A 572 2.62 25.28 6.69
N LEU A 573 1.47 25.59 7.27
CA LEU A 573 1.00 24.95 8.49
C LEU A 573 0.93 23.43 8.32
N GLY A 574 0.39 22.96 7.19
CA GLY A 574 0.31 21.54 6.82
C GLY A 574 1.68 20.88 6.75
N PHE A 575 2.69 21.55 6.18
CA PHE A 575 4.07 21.06 6.13
C PHE A 575 4.70 20.97 7.52
N VAL A 576 4.55 22.01 8.36
CA VAL A 576 5.05 22.01 9.74
C VAL A 576 4.37 20.90 10.55
N LEU A 577 3.05 20.75 10.43
CA LEU A 577 2.30 19.65 11.05
C LEU A 577 2.79 18.30 10.55
N PHE A 578 3.05 18.15 9.24
CA PHE A 578 3.58 16.92 8.66
C PHE A 578 4.94 16.54 9.24
N VAL A 579 5.89 17.49 9.34
CA VAL A 579 7.23 17.25 9.91
C VAL A 579 7.14 16.94 11.41
N THR A 580 6.35 17.72 12.16
CA THR A 580 6.19 17.55 13.61
C THR A 580 5.49 16.23 13.95
N TRP A 581 4.44 15.85 13.23
CA TRP A 581 3.78 14.55 13.37
C TRP A 581 4.64 13.39 12.90
N GLY A 582 5.44 13.56 11.83
CA GLY A 582 6.43 12.57 11.42
C GLY A 582 7.45 12.30 12.54
N ARG A 583 7.96 13.36 13.18
CA ARG A 583 8.86 13.27 14.34
C ARG A 583 8.16 12.68 15.58
N ARG A 584 6.89 13.03 15.82
CA ARG A 584 6.10 12.47 16.92
C ARG A 584 5.83 10.98 16.73
N ALA A 585 5.42 10.58 15.52
CA ALA A 585 5.21 9.18 15.17
C ALA A 585 6.50 8.36 15.25
N TYR A 586 7.68 8.98 15.13
CA TYR A 586 8.95 8.32 15.40
C TYR A 586 9.17 8.05 16.90
N ARG A 587 8.76 8.96 17.78
CA ARG A 587 9.05 8.90 19.23
C ARG A 587 7.96 8.21 20.06
N ASP A 588 6.68 8.45 19.76
CA ASP A 588 5.53 8.10 20.61
C ASP A 588 4.89 6.75 20.19
N PRO A 589 4.87 5.71 21.06
CA PRO A 589 4.21 4.43 20.80
C PRO A 589 2.69 4.53 20.56
N ALA A 590 1.99 5.46 21.23
CA ALA A 590 0.54 5.61 21.09
C ALA A 590 0.18 6.26 19.75
N ALA A 591 0.92 7.30 19.34
CA ALA A 591 0.76 7.91 18.01
C ALA A 591 1.09 6.91 16.88
N ARG A 592 2.05 6.00 17.10
CA ARG A 592 2.37 4.90 16.17
C ARG A 592 1.20 3.94 15.97
N ARG A 593 0.39 3.68 16.99
CA ARG A 593 -0.71 2.70 16.92
C ARG A 593 -1.85 3.17 16.01
N THR A 594 -2.23 4.44 16.09
CA THR A 594 -3.30 5.03 15.25
C THR A 594 -2.90 5.13 13.78
N ILE A 595 -1.69 5.62 13.49
CA ILE A 595 -1.15 5.70 12.12
C ILE A 595 -0.89 4.29 11.55
N GLY A 596 -0.49 3.34 12.41
CA GLY A 596 -0.18 1.97 12.04
C GLY A 596 -1.33 1.23 11.37
N ILE A 597 -2.58 1.48 11.74
CA ILE A 597 -3.74 0.79 11.13
C ILE A 597 -3.88 1.14 9.65
N LEU A 598 -3.84 2.43 9.31
CA LEU A 598 -3.92 2.89 7.91
C LEU A 598 -2.72 2.39 7.11
N TRP A 599 -1.54 2.40 7.75
CA TRP A 599 -0.31 1.89 7.15
C TRP A 599 -0.39 0.38 6.84
N ASP A 600 -0.90 -0.41 7.78
CA ASP A 600 -0.99 -1.87 7.62
C ASP A 600 -2.04 -2.27 6.59
N VAL A 601 -3.09 -1.47 6.39
CA VAL A 601 -4.04 -1.65 5.27
C VAL A 601 -3.36 -1.30 3.94
N GLY A 602 -2.62 -0.20 3.88
CA GLY A 602 -1.92 0.24 2.66
C GLY A 602 -0.80 -0.71 2.22
N THR A 603 -0.11 -1.33 3.19
CA THR A 603 1.04 -2.21 2.98
C THR A 603 0.70 -3.71 3.03
N PHE A 604 -0.58 -4.06 3.22
CA PHE A 604 -1.07 -5.43 3.05
C PHE A 604 -1.03 -5.87 1.58
N TRP A 605 -1.18 -4.94 0.64
CA TRP A 605 -1.39 -5.28 -0.76
C TRP A 605 -0.10 -5.27 -1.59
N PRO A 606 0.12 -6.28 -2.45
CA PRO A 606 1.26 -6.29 -3.37
C PRO A 606 1.34 -5.03 -4.24
N ARG A 607 2.57 -4.66 -4.63
CA ARG A 607 2.78 -3.59 -5.62
C ARG A 607 2.21 -4.01 -6.97
N ALA A 608 1.21 -3.27 -7.45
CA ALA A 608 0.50 -3.54 -8.69
C ALA A 608 0.30 -2.31 -9.59
N ALA A 609 0.35 -1.11 -9.01
CA ALA A 609 0.30 0.15 -9.74
C ALA A 609 1.59 0.96 -9.63
N HIS A 610 2.14 1.12 -8.41
CA HIS A 610 3.30 1.98 -8.18
C HIS A 610 4.49 1.20 -7.59
N PRO A 611 5.66 1.17 -8.24
CA PRO A 611 6.81 0.36 -7.80
C PRO A 611 7.56 0.95 -6.60
N PHE A 612 7.43 2.26 -6.37
CA PHE A 612 8.01 2.95 -5.21
C PHE A 612 7.07 3.03 -4.00
N ALA A 613 5.90 2.38 -4.07
CA ALA A 613 5.05 2.22 -2.88
C ALA A 613 5.82 1.40 -1.81
N PRO A 614 5.48 1.54 -0.52
CA PRO A 614 6.08 0.73 0.53
C PRO A 614 5.94 -0.78 0.26
N PRO A 615 6.87 -1.62 0.75
CA PRO A 615 6.83 -3.05 0.50
C PRO A 615 5.60 -3.70 1.13
N CYS A 616 5.14 -4.77 0.50
CA CYS A 616 4.02 -5.56 0.99
C CYS A 616 4.48 -6.56 2.05
N TYR A 617 4.05 -6.41 3.30
CA TYR A 617 4.41 -7.39 4.35
C TYR A 617 3.68 -8.74 4.16
N ALA A 618 2.50 -8.74 3.54
CA ALA A 618 1.72 -9.95 3.33
C ALA A 618 2.32 -10.86 2.25
N GLU A 619 3.11 -10.33 1.29
CA GLU A 619 3.91 -11.14 0.35
C GLU A 619 5.00 -11.98 1.05
N ARG A 620 5.23 -11.71 2.34
CA ARG A 620 6.06 -12.55 3.23
C ARG A 620 5.23 -13.31 4.26
N ALA A 621 4.39 -12.61 5.03
CA ALA A 621 3.65 -13.22 6.13
C ALA A 621 2.65 -14.29 5.71
N VAL A 622 1.98 -14.14 4.55
CA VAL A 622 1.02 -15.14 4.07
C VAL A 622 1.75 -16.43 3.66
N PRO A 623 2.81 -16.39 2.82
CA PRO A 623 3.64 -17.57 2.56
C PRO A 623 4.22 -18.24 3.82
N ASP A 624 4.76 -17.46 4.77
CA ASP A 624 5.36 -17.99 6.00
C ASP A 624 4.34 -18.81 6.82
N LEU A 625 3.14 -18.25 7.02
CA LEU A 625 2.03 -18.94 7.69
C LEU A 625 1.58 -20.19 6.93
N THR A 626 1.36 -20.07 5.61
CA THR A 626 0.95 -21.20 4.77
C THR A 626 1.96 -22.34 4.84
N TRP A 627 3.26 -22.05 4.75
CA TRP A 627 4.29 -23.09 4.79
C TRP A 627 4.44 -23.71 6.15
N ARG A 628 4.42 -22.92 7.25
CA ARG A 628 4.46 -23.48 8.59
C ARG A 628 3.30 -24.47 8.80
N ILE A 629 2.09 -24.08 8.42
CA ILE A 629 0.89 -24.93 8.55
C ILE A 629 1.01 -26.19 7.68
N VAL A 630 1.37 -26.07 6.40
CA VAL A 630 1.47 -27.22 5.49
C VAL A 630 2.59 -28.17 5.90
N ALA A 631 3.78 -27.65 6.24
CA ALA A 631 4.91 -28.48 6.63
C ALA A 631 4.64 -29.21 7.95
N TRP A 632 4.07 -28.50 8.94
CA TRP A 632 3.72 -29.09 10.23
C TRP A 632 2.65 -30.17 10.08
N THR A 633 1.52 -29.86 9.44
CA THR A 633 0.43 -30.85 9.24
C THR A 633 0.88 -32.07 8.44
N ARG A 634 1.77 -31.90 7.45
CA ARG A 634 2.35 -33.01 6.69
C ARG A 634 3.27 -33.89 7.53
N ARG A 635 4.08 -33.28 8.41
CA ARG A 635 5.04 -33.99 9.25
C ARG A 635 4.36 -34.73 10.41
N THR A 636 3.42 -34.08 11.09
CA THR A 636 2.85 -34.59 12.35
C THR A 636 1.49 -35.27 12.17
N GLY A 637 0.81 -35.03 11.05
CA GLY A 637 -0.60 -35.41 10.93
C GLY A 637 -1.53 -34.65 11.89
N GLY A 638 -1.04 -33.58 12.53
CA GLY A 638 -1.78 -32.83 13.55
C GLY A 638 -2.90 -31.96 12.99
N ARG A 639 -3.69 -31.39 13.92
CA ARG A 639 -4.78 -30.43 13.67
C ARG A 639 -4.52 -29.14 14.45
N LEU A 640 -4.98 -27.99 13.95
CA LEU A 640 -4.73 -26.71 14.61
C LEU A 640 -5.88 -25.72 14.46
N VAL A 641 -5.99 -24.81 15.43
CA VAL A 641 -6.77 -23.57 15.31
C VAL A 641 -5.83 -22.44 14.92
N LEU A 642 -6.13 -21.78 13.80
CA LEU A 642 -5.51 -20.52 13.39
C LEU A 642 -6.35 -19.37 13.93
N SER A 643 -5.80 -18.64 14.89
CA SER A 643 -6.46 -17.59 15.62
C SER A 643 -5.91 -16.23 15.17
N GLY A 644 -6.76 -15.35 14.66
CA GLY A 644 -6.36 -14.05 14.11
C GLY A 644 -7.12 -12.88 14.72
N HIS A 645 -6.39 -11.98 15.39
CA HIS A 645 -6.92 -10.71 15.92
C HIS A 645 -6.78 -9.59 14.89
N SER A 646 -7.83 -8.78 14.68
CA SER A 646 -7.71 -7.54 13.90
C SER A 646 -7.05 -7.79 12.52
N GLN A 647 -5.97 -7.10 12.16
CA GLN A 647 -5.22 -7.33 10.91
C GLN A 647 -4.68 -8.78 10.78
N GLY A 648 -4.40 -9.46 11.90
CA GLY A 648 -4.06 -10.88 11.92
C GLY A 648 -5.17 -11.78 11.42
N SER A 649 -6.45 -11.38 11.54
CA SER A 649 -7.58 -12.11 10.95
C SER A 649 -7.55 -12.09 9.42
N VAL A 650 -7.07 -10.99 8.83
CA VAL A 650 -6.90 -10.80 7.38
C VAL A 650 -5.77 -11.68 6.87
N LEU A 651 -4.63 -11.71 7.57
CA LEU A 651 -3.52 -12.62 7.28
C LEU A 651 -3.94 -14.08 7.41
N ALA A 652 -4.67 -14.43 8.47
CA ALA A 652 -5.16 -15.78 8.69
C ALA A 652 -6.11 -16.25 7.56
N ALA A 653 -7.08 -15.42 7.18
CA ALA A 653 -7.97 -15.72 6.05
C ALA A 653 -7.20 -15.87 4.72
N ALA A 654 -6.25 -14.98 4.46
CA ALA A 654 -5.37 -15.05 3.29
C ALA A 654 -4.52 -16.33 3.25
N ALA A 655 -3.95 -16.74 4.38
CA ALA A 655 -3.16 -17.95 4.52
C ALA A 655 -4.00 -19.21 4.31
N VAL A 656 -5.22 -19.25 4.86
CA VAL A 656 -6.16 -20.37 4.71
C VAL A 656 -6.52 -20.60 3.24
N TRP A 657 -6.80 -19.55 2.46
CA TRP A 657 -7.09 -19.70 1.03
C TRP A 657 -5.93 -20.29 0.21
N GLN A 658 -4.69 -20.15 0.71
CA GLN A 658 -3.49 -20.69 0.07
C GLN A 658 -3.21 -22.15 0.43
N LEU A 659 -3.88 -22.69 1.46
CA LEU A 659 -3.70 -24.08 1.88
C LEU A 659 -4.26 -25.07 0.85
N PRO A 660 -3.60 -26.23 0.64
CA PRO A 660 -4.20 -27.36 -0.07
C PRO A 660 -5.50 -27.82 0.61
N ALA A 661 -6.45 -28.36 -0.17
CA ALA A 661 -7.74 -28.82 0.36
C ALA A 661 -7.57 -29.82 1.52
N ALA A 662 -6.67 -30.79 1.38
CA ALA A 662 -6.36 -31.77 2.42
C ALA A 662 -5.88 -31.14 3.74
N THR A 663 -5.10 -30.06 3.66
CA THR A 663 -4.62 -29.32 4.84
C THR A 663 -5.74 -28.47 5.44
N ARG A 664 -6.62 -27.86 4.62
CA ARG A 664 -7.74 -27.04 5.11
C ARG A 664 -8.71 -27.80 6.01
N HIS A 665 -8.93 -29.08 5.75
CA HIS A 665 -9.78 -29.93 6.61
C HIS A 665 -9.21 -30.15 8.03
N ARG A 666 -7.93 -29.82 8.27
CA ARG A 666 -7.26 -29.93 9.58
C ARG A 666 -7.08 -28.59 10.29
N VAL A 667 -7.61 -27.52 9.70
CA VAL A 667 -7.44 -26.15 10.20
C VAL A 667 -8.80 -25.55 10.49
N ALA A 668 -9.00 -25.15 11.74
CA ALA A 668 -10.13 -24.31 12.16
C ALA A 668 -9.70 -22.85 12.18
N LEU A 669 -10.62 -21.94 11.87
CA LEU A 669 -10.36 -20.50 11.88
C LEU A 669 -11.10 -19.83 13.05
N LEU A 670 -10.37 -19.07 13.87
CA LEU A 670 -10.94 -18.23 14.92
C LEU A 670 -10.54 -16.77 14.68
N THR A 671 -11.48 -15.92 14.29
CA THR A 671 -11.25 -14.49 14.08
C THR A 671 -11.88 -13.67 15.19
N TYR A 672 -11.28 -12.53 15.56
CA TYR A 672 -11.84 -11.68 16.62
C TYR A 672 -11.35 -10.25 16.47
N GLY A 673 -12.20 -9.28 16.82
CA GLY A 673 -11.99 -7.88 16.45
C GLY A 673 -11.77 -7.72 14.93
N SER A 674 -12.45 -8.53 14.12
CA SER A 674 -12.06 -8.79 12.73
C SER A 674 -12.55 -7.70 11.76
N PRO A 675 -11.65 -7.03 10.99
CA PRO A 675 -12.03 -6.05 9.97
C PRO A 675 -12.45 -6.69 8.62
N LEU A 676 -12.56 -8.02 8.55
CA LEU A 676 -12.77 -8.76 7.29
C LEU A 676 -13.97 -8.26 6.48
N GLU A 677 -15.13 -8.10 7.10
CA GLU A 677 -16.32 -7.57 6.41
C GLU A 677 -16.33 -6.04 6.46
N ARG A 678 -16.26 -5.49 7.68
CA ARG A 678 -16.52 -4.07 7.95
C ARG A 678 -15.56 -3.11 7.26
N LEU A 679 -14.33 -3.55 6.98
CA LEU A 679 -13.35 -2.80 6.22
C LEU A 679 -13.02 -3.51 4.91
N TYR A 680 -12.45 -4.71 4.98
CA TYR A 680 -11.88 -5.35 3.79
C TYR A 680 -12.94 -5.73 2.75
N GLY A 681 -14.08 -6.27 3.19
CA GLY A 681 -15.17 -6.68 2.30
C GLY A 681 -15.86 -5.52 1.61
N ARG A 682 -15.91 -4.35 2.25
CA ARG A 682 -16.49 -3.13 1.66
C ARG A 682 -15.53 -2.47 0.67
N TRP A 683 -14.27 -2.34 1.03
CA TRP A 683 -13.27 -1.59 0.25
C TRP A 683 -12.58 -2.43 -0.83
N PHE A 684 -12.45 -3.74 -0.63
CA PHE A 684 -11.77 -4.68 -1.52
C PHE A 684 -12.70 -5.85 -1.91
N PRO A 685 -13.88 -5.58 -2.48
CA PRO A 685 -14.96 -6.55 -2.66
C PRO A 685 -14.56 -7.73 -3.57
N ALA A 686 -13.61 -7.53 -4.49
CA ALA A 686 -13.12 -8.62 -5.36
C ALA A 686 -12.38 -9.73 -4.58
N TYR A 687 -11.89 -9.43 -3.37
CA TYR A 687 -11.02 -10.30 -2.58
C TYR A 687 -11.67 -10.76 -1.28
N PHE A 688 -12.28 -9.83 -0.54
CA PHE A 688 -12.91 -10.08 0.77
C PHE A 688 -14.42 -9.80 0.76
N GLY A 689 -15.05 -9.65 -0.40
CA GLY A 689 -16.50 -9.42 -0.49
C GLY A 689 -17.32 -10.60 0.07
N GLY A 690 -18.63 -10.38 0.29
CA GLY A 690 -19.52 -11.37 0.90
C GLY A 690 -19.44 -12.75 0.25
N GLY A 691 -19.53 -12.83 -1.08
CA GLY A 691 -19.42 -14.10 -1.80
C GLY A 691 -18.02 -14.75 -1.80
N GLN A 692 -16.98 -14.04 -1.38
CA GLN A 692 -15.65 -14.59 -1.13
C GLN A 692 -15.58 -15.18 0.29
N LEU A 693 -16.13 -14.48 1.27
CA LEU A 693 -16.20 -14.94 2.67
C LEU A 693 -17.16 -16.12 2.84
N GLU A 694 -18.29 -16.14 2.14
CA GLU A 694 -19.21 -17.29 2.08
C GLU A 694 -18.50 -18.54 1.53
N ARG A 695 -17.71 -18.38 0.45
CA ARG A 695 -16.90 -19.48 -0.09
C ARG A 695 -15.82 -19.95 0.86
N LEU A 696 -15.16 -19.03 1.57
CA LEU A 696 -14.19 -19.39 2.61
C LEU A 696 -14.86 -20.25 3.70
N SER A 697 -16.04 -19.84 4.17
CA SER A 697 -16.81 -20.58 5.17
C SER A 697 -17.24 -21.97 4.67
N ALA A 698 -17.64 -22.08 3.40
CA ALA A 698 -18.01 -23.36 2.79
C ALA A 698 -16.81 -24.32 2.67
N GLU A 699 -15.63 -23.79 2.31
CA GLU A 699 -14.39 -24.57 2.12
C GLU A 699 -13.66 -24.92 3.43
N LEU A 700 -13.94 -24.23 4.53
CA LEU A 700 -13.40 -24.52 5.85
C LEU A 700 -14.23 -25.58 6.58
N HIS A 701 -13.57 -26.32 7.49
CA HIS A 701 -14.27 -27.27 8.35
C HIS A 701 -15.14 -26.53 9.39
N CYS A 702 -14.55 -25.57 10.10
CA CYS A 702 -15.25 -24.74 11.07
C CYS A 702 -14.59 -23.35 11.20
N TRP A 703 -15.43 -22.32 11.38
CA TRP A 703 -15.02 -20.94 11.56
C TRP A 703 -15.88 -20.25 12.63
N ARG A 704 -15.23 -19.49 13.51
CA ARG A 704 -15.86 -18.57 14.46
C ARG A 704 -15.29 -17.17 14.39
N ASN A 705 -16.14 -16.17 14.55
CA ASN A 705 -15.80 -14.75 14.62
C ASN A 705 -16.38 -14.11 15.88
N LEU A 706 -15.53 -13.61 16.78
CA LEU A 706 -15.95 -12.90 17.99
C LEU A 706 -15.91 -11.38 17.76
N TRP A 707 -16.96 -10.66 18.17
CA TRP A 707 -17.04 -9.21 17.96
C TRP A 707 -17.80 -8.48 19.07
N ARG A 708 -17.45 -7.21 19.30
CA ARG A 708 -18.12 -6.30 20.25
C ARG A 708 -18.78 -5.13 19.53
N ALA A 709 -19.89 -4.63 20.05
CA ALA A 709 -20.58 -3.45 19.48
C ALA A 709 -19.81 -2.13 19.69
N THR A 710 -18.90 -2.11 20.67
CA THR A 710 -18.00 -1.01 21.03
C THR A 710 -16.71 -1.00 20.20
N ASP A 711 -16.45 -2.04 19.40
CA ASP A 711 -15.25 -2.14 18.57
C ASP A 711 -15.38 -1.24 17.32
N PRO A 712 -14.51 -0.23 17.13
CA PRO A 712 -14.56 0.67 15.97
C PRO A 712 -13.99 0.03 14.69
N ILE A 713 -13.28 -1.09 14.77
CA ILE A 713 -12.56 -1.72 13.65
C ILE A 713 -13.19 -3.05 13.30
N GLY A 714 -13.36 -3.90 14.31
CA GLY A 714 -13.98 -5.22 14.22
C GLY A 714 -15.50 -5.15 14.04
N GLY A 715 -16.07 -6.26 13.59
CA GLY A 715 -17.51 -6.42 13.49
C GLY A 715 -17.91 -7.83 13.04
N PRO A 716 -19.21 -8.08 12.83
CA PRO A 716 -19.68 -9.33 12.30
C PRO A 716 -19.19 -9.51 10.85
N VAL A 717 -18.83 -10.74 10.48
CA VAL A 717 -18.41 -11.13 9.12
C VAL A 717 -19.63 -11.26 8.18
N ARG A 718 -20.81 -11.53 8.75
CA ARG A 718 -22.11 -11.59 8.06
C ARG A 718 -22.16 -12.68 6.99
N VAL A 719 -21.64 -13.87 7.32
CA VAL A 719 -21.80 -15.07 6.50
C VAL A 719 -23.01 -15.84 7.00
N SER A 720 -23.96 -16.14 6.10
CA SER A 720 -25.13 -16.94 6.44
C SER A 720 -24.74 -18.36 6.88
N ALA A 721 -25.44 -18.89 7.88
CA ALA A 721 -25.37 -20.31 8.20
C ALA A 721 -25.79 -21.15 7.00
N HIS A 722 -25.18 -22.32 6.84
CA HIS A 722 -25.52 -23.29 5.79
C HIS A 722 -25.73 -24.66 6.42
N GLY A 723 -26.95 -25.19 6.33
CA GLY A 723 -27.33 -26.46 6.96
C GLY A 723 -27.10 -26.44 8.47
N ASP A 724 -26.59 -27.55 9.01
CA ASP A 724 -26.34 -27.72 10.46
C ASP A 724 -25.03 -27.07 10.94
N ARG A 725 -24.34 -26.30 10.08
CA ARG A 725 -23.10 -25.62 10.48
C ARG A 725 -23.43 -24.44 11.39
N PRO A 726 -22.72 -24.31 12.52
CA PRO A 726 -23.06 -23.30 13.50
C PRO A 726 -22.60 -21.92 13.01
N GLU A 727 -23.33 -20.86 13.35
CA GLU A 727 -23.16 -19.52 12.77
C GLU A 727 -21.74 -18.96 12.92
N VAL A 728 -21.15 -18.39 11.87
CA VAL A 728 -19.78 -17.87 11.94
C VAL A 728 -19.63 -16.79 13.01
N ASP A 729 -20.59 -15.88 13.12
CA ASP A 729 -20.52 -14.77 14.06
C ASP A 729 -21.05 -15.15 15.45
N ARG A 730 -20.24 -14.93 16.48
CA ARG A 730 -20.61 -15.01 17.90
C ARG A 730 -20.51 -13.62 18.51
N GLY A 731 -21.65 -13.01 18.81
CA GLY A 731 -21.72 -11.69 19.44
C GLY A 731 -23.03 -10.94 19.13
N PRO A 732 -23.12 -9.65 19.52
CA PRO A 732 -22.04 -8.89 20.15
C PRO A 732 -21.71 -9.44 21.54
N LEU A 733 -20.42 -9.57 21.85
CA LEU A 733 -19.98 -9.85 23.22
C LEU A 733 -20.27 -8.62 24.10
N THR A 734 -20.62 -8.88 25.35
CA THR A 734 -20.88 -7.85 26.36
C THR A 734 -19.59 -7.06 26.63
N ASP A 735 -19.69 -5.73 26.62
CA ASP A 735 -18.55 -4.83 26.88
C ASP A 735 -19.06 -3.51 27.49
N PRO A 736 -18.68 -3.20 28.75
CA PRO A 736 -17.77 -3.92 29.65
C PRO A 736 -18.29 -5.29 30.12
N SER A 737 -17.41 -6.19 30.57
CA SER A 737 -17.78 -7.50 31.15
C SER A 737 -18.67 -7.36 32.40
N ALA A 738 -18.38 -6.37 33.25
CA ALA A 738 -19.22 -5.96 34.37
C ALA A 738 -19.73 -4.53 34.20
N TYR A 739 -21.06 -4.35 34.32
CA TYR A 739 -21.71 -3.04 34.16
C TYR A 739 -21.32 -2.04 35.26
N SER A 740 -21.41 -2.49 36.51
CA SER A 740 -21.17 -1.72 37.72
C SER A 740 -20.24 -2.49 38.64
N ARG A 741 -19.87 -1.89 39.78
CA ARG A 741 -19.03 -2.55 40.77
C ARG A 741 -19.79 -3.72 41.39
N THR A 742 -19.21 -4.91 41.33
CA THR A 742 -19.69 -6.11 42.02
C THR A 742 -18.68 -6.56 43.07
N VAL A 743 -19.01 -7.60 43.84
CA VAL A 743 -18.05 -8.22 44.77
C VAL A 743 -16.86 -8.81 44.00
N GLU A 744 -17.11 -9.41 42.84
CA GLU A 744 -16.10 -9.99 41.95
C GLU A 744 -15.33 -8.91 41.17
N HIS A 745 -15.99 -7.80 40.82
CA HIS A 745 -15.44 -6.66 40.10
C HIS A 745 -15.61 -5.36 40.90
N PRO A 746 -14.86 -5.16 41.99
CA PRO A 746 -15.04 -3.99 42.87
C PRO A 746 -14.60 -2.67 42.22
N LEU A 747 -13.79 -2.74 41.16
CA LEU A 747 -13.39 -1.60 40.35
C LEU A 747 -14.22 -1.53 39.06
N PRO A 748 -14.48 -0.32 38.51
CA PRO A 748 -15.16 -0.21 37.23
C PRO A 748 -14.35 -0.88 36.13
N GLU A 749 -14.91 -1.94 35.52
CA GLU A 749 -14.30 -2.59 34.37
C GLU A 749 -14.11 -1.60 33.22
N PRO A 750 -13.01 -1.66 32.44
CA PRO A 750 -12.84 -0.79 31.29
C PRO A 750 -13.78 -1.19 30.13
N ILE A 751 -14.12 -0.23 29.26
CA ILE A 751 -14.71 -0.54 27.95
C ILE A 751 -13.55 -0.96 27.05
N LEU A 752 -13.49 -2.25 26.72
CA LEU A 752 -12.34 -2.85 26.04
C LEU A 752 -12.33 -2.59 24.53
N GLY A 753 -13.50 -2.48 23.90
CA GLY A 753 -13.64 -2.20 22.48
C GLY A 753 -12.89 -3.21 21.60
N HIS A 754 -11.80 -2.77 20.98
CA HIS A 754 -10.99 -3.57 20.05
C HIS A 754 -9.93 -4.47 20.72
N SER A 755 -9.68 -4.29 22.02
CA SER A 755 -8.61 -4.96 22.76
C SER A 755 -9.11 -6.17 23.55
N ASP A 756 -8.20 -7.02 24.04
CA ASP A 756 -8.45 -8.01 25.10
C ASP A 756 -9.67 -8.93 24.88
N TYR A 757 -9.83 -9.41 23.65
CA TYR A 757 -10.80 -10.47 23.34
C TYR A 757 -10.40 -11.82 23.96
N GLN A 758 -9.10 -12.05 24.17
CA GLN A 758 -8.58 -13.31 24.72
C GLN A 758 -8.85 -13.47 26.21
N ALA A 759 -9.08 -12.36 26.92
CA ALA A 759 -9.47 -12.34 28.33
C ALA A 759 -10.95 -12.71 28.54
N ASP A 760 -11.75 -12.66 27.48
CA ASP A 760 -13.16 -13.05 27.52
C ASP A 760 -13.29 -14.59 27.56
N PRO A 761 -14.00 -15.19 28.54
CA PRO A 761 -14.15 -16.65 28.64
C PRO A 761 -14.65 -17.31 27.35
N VAL A 762 -15.50 -16.61 26.59
CA VAL A 762 -16.05 -17.09 25.31
C VAL A 762 -14.93 -17.40 24.30
N PHE A 763 -13.78 -16.73 24.39
CA PHE A 763 -12.64 -17.02 23.53
C PHE A 763 -12.08 -18.43 23.76
N ALA A 764 -11.90 -18.82 25.03
CA ALA A 764 -11.37 -20.13 25.37
C ALA A 764 -12.38 -21.24 25.02
N GLU A 765 -13.67 -21.00 25.31
CA GLU A 765 -14.78 -21.90 25.00
C GLU A 765 -14.88 -22.19 23.49
N GLU A 766 -14.96 -21.15 22.66
CA GLU A 766 -15.09 -21.32 21.20
C GLU A 766 -13.81 -21.90 20.58
N ARG A 767 -12.63 -21.60 21.13
CA ARG A 767 -11.37 -22.23 20.69
C ARG A 767 -11.37 -23.73 20.95
N ALA A 768 -11.79 -24.16 22.15
CA ALA A 768 -11.88 -25.58 22.50
C ALA A 768 -12.91 -26.28 21.59
N ALA A 769 -14.11 -25.70 21.47
CA ALA A 769 -15.16 -26.24 20.60
C ALA A 769 -14.73 -26.36 19.13
N LEU A 770 -13.89 -25.45 18.62
CA LEU A 770 -13.32 -25.54 17.28
C LEU A 770 -12.33 -26.72 17.14
N LEU A 771 -11.49 -26.99 18.14
CA LEU A 771 -10.57 -28.13 18.14
C LEU A 771 -11.30 -29.46 18.17
N ASP A 772 -12.34 -29.57 18.99
CA ASP A 772 -13.13 -30.80 19.14
C ASP A 772 -13.86 -31.16 17.84
N ARG A 773 -14.28 -30.15 17.08
CA ARG A 773 -14.92 -30.34 15.77
C ARG A 773 -13.95 -30.81 14.70
N LEU A 774 -12.65 -30.57 14.81
CA LEU A 774 -11.69 -30.99 13.79
C LEU A 774 -11.50 -32.52 13.82
N PRO A 775 -11.25 -33.17 12.67
CA PRO A 775 -10.93 -34.60 12.65
C PRO A 775 -9.74 -34.93 13.57
N PRO A 776 -9.70 -36.10 14.22
CA PRO A 776 -8.58 -36.50 15.07
C PRO A 776 -7.26 -36.54 14.27
N PRO A 777 -6.10 -36.37 14.95
CA PRO A 777 -4.80 -36.48 14.31
C PRO A 777 -4.65 -37.82 13.57
N LEU A 778 -3.97 -37.82 12.42
CA LEU A 778 -3.57 -39.11 11.85
C LEU A 778 -2.44 -39.66 12.69
N LEU A 779 -2.52 -40.94 13.05
CA LEU A 779 -1.38 -41.64 13.62
C LEU A 779 -0.21 -41.55 12.62
N PRO A 780 1.00 -41.15 13.04
CA PRO A 780 2.16 -41.21 12.17
C PRO A 780 2.31 -42.63 11.62
N PRO A 781 2.83 -42.83 10.40
CA PRO A 781 3.28 -44.15 10.00
C PRO A 781 4.33 -44.58 11.03
N GLN A 782 4.04 -45.63 11.80
CA GLN A 782 5.09 -46.28 12.58
C GLN A 782 6.21 -46.62 11.58
N ARG A 783 7.42 -46.09 11.81
CA ARG A 783 8.60 -46.69 11.21
C ARG A 783 8.63 -48.12 11.74
N ASP A 784 8.35 -49.07 10.87
CA ASP A 784 8.55 -50.50 11.13
C ASP A 784 10.06 -50.77 11.29
N ASP A 785 10.62 -50.43 12.44
CA ASP A 785 11.95 -50.89 12.87
C ASP A 785 11.89 -52.33 13.43
N ARG A 786 10.86 -53.11 13.07
CA ARG A 786 10.68 -54.52 13.47
C ARG A 786 10.97 -55.53 12.36
N ARG A 787 11.86 -55.20 11.42
CA ARG A 787 12.45 -56.18 10.48
C ARG A 787 13.97 -56.05 10.39
N ALA A 788 14.65 -56.11 11.53
CA ALA A 788 16.10 -56.33 11.58
C ALA A 788 16.49 -57.00 12.91
N GLN A 789 15.78 -58.05 13.32
CA GLN A 789 16.17 -58.88 14.47
C GLN A 789 15.57 -60.28 14.39
N ASP A 790 15.48 -60.84 13.18
CA ASP A 790 15.21 -62.27 12.96
C ASP A 790 15.91 -62.70 11.68
N SER A 791 17.25 -62.78 11.73
CA SER A 791 18.05 -63.57 10.79
C SER A 791 19.54 -63.56 11.18
N SER A 792 20.13 -64.75 11.15
CA SER A 792 21.53 -65.13 11.44
C SER A 792 21.84 -65.45 12.91
N GLY A 793 22.23 -66.65 13.29
CA GLY A 793 22.48 -67.87 12.54
C GLY A 793 23.30 -68.83 13.43
N ARG A 794 22.73 -69.99 13.75
CA ARG A 794 23.50 -71.15 14.21
C ARG A 794 24.21 -71.75 12.99
N SER A 795 25.54 -71.85 13.02
CA SER A 795 26.27 -73.02 12.53
C SER A 795 27.70 -73.02 13.06
N SER A 796 28.11 -74.24 13.41
CA SER A 796 29.39 -74.79 13.88
C SER A 796 30.66 -74.37 13.13
N ALA A 797 31.72 -74.07 13.87
CA ALA A 797 32.96 -74.88 13.99
C ALA A 797 33.85 -74.25 15.09
#